data_AF-A0A956LDS1-F1
#
_entry.id   AF-A0A956LDS1-F1
#
_cell.length_a   1.000
_cell.length_b   1.000
_cell.length_c   1.000
_cell.angle_alpha   90.00
_cell.angle_beta   90.00
_cell.angle_gamma   90.00
#
_symmetry.space_group_name_H-M   'P 1'
#
loop_
_entity.id
_entity.type
_entity.pdbx_description
1 polymer ?
#
loop_
_entity_poly.entity_id
_entity_poly.type
_entity_poly.pdbx_seq_one_letter_code
_entity_poly.pdbx_strand_id
1 'polypeptide(L)'
;MALGACFSLGLTACGDSDSGTSDTTEDPTADPTTSTTGGPGTGSTTGEPTTQGPGGSDSEASSSTTEALTSTSTGPAPVCDDGEEVCGDGGHQTCVDGQWSDTPCEADQFCDTGNGMCAACVCDPGASGSCVDADTIEVCNAECSAYEPTACGLNQICANDQCIDKFCDPGAKICDGNEAYQVCNADGTDYEPSVDCAFGELCDVGECIPACDLVKNTNSSEGCEFFAVDLPNLTPNQANYAMAVAIGNPSTNYAVDISIYDGNNNGQEQLLISDTIQPRQVKRYPLAGQHGAFVGYYQTDAGLSNTGINYGRAFRIASNLPVVATQWNPIGGQSAYTGEASLLLPTHAVANDYINVAWHNGAGNIPGSYLVIAATEDNTQVKVKPSIPVAASPDTPAMNPAAFTILNIDRYDYIQVMVPEGSDLSGSIVETNKPAYVFGGHKCAYIPDWPPYAWCDHLEEQVLPLEAWGTEYIAARNPIRTPANQQGAPDKDRMVWRIIGSKDGTTVNFTPTIEIGASVNIDAGEVIQFESEFDFHVDATDPVLVAGYMTGGDLFVGNEGDPYMVQMVPVEQFRTDYVFLNDESYADDYAKLIRPTGAAIEVGCLGVVPENMWTPIGNSGYDVATIDMHNDGNCSVGANEATSDEKFGIIVSGTGAAASYAYPGGLVVDPINPLD
;
A
#
# COMPACT_ATOMS: atom_id res chain seq x y z
N MET A 1 -48.29 3.72 19.43
CA MET A 1 -48.77 3.74 20.82
C MET A 1 -47.54 3.62 21.70
N ALA A 2 -47.22 4.70 22.43
CA ALA A 2 -45.99 4.90 23.15
C ALA A 2 -45.93 4.13 24.48
N LEU A 3 -44.75 3.63 24.84
CA LEU A 3 -44.35 3.43 26.23
C LEU A 3 -42.86 3.80 26.35
N GLY A 4 -42.61 5.00 26.85
CA GLY A 4 -41.31 5.42 27.36
C GLY A 4 -41.16 4.99 28.81
N ALA A 5 -39.98 4.51 29.18
CA ALA A 5 -39.59 4.23 30.56
C ALA A 5 -38.43 5.17 30.94
N CYS A 6 -38.72 6.19 31.76
CA CYS A 6 -37.70 6.99 32.43
C CYS A 6 -37.13 6.22 33.62
N PHE A 7 -35.81 6.08 33.68
CA PHE A 7 -35.09 5.79 34.94
C PHE A 7 -34.64 7.11 35.57
N SER A 8 -34.95 7.32 36.85
CA SER A 8 -34.31 8.35 37.68
C SER A 8 -33.46 7.67 38.75
N LEU A 9 -32.23 8.15 38.93
CA LEU A 9 -31.32 7.73 39.98
C LEU A 9 -30.91 8.97 40.78
N GLY A 10 -31.17 8.92 42.10
CA GLY A 10 -30.82 9.96 43.04
C GLY A 10 -29.39 9.81 43.55
N LEU A 11 -28.61 10.89 43.47
CA LEU A 11 -27.30 11.02 44.11
C LEU A 11 -27.43 11.04 45.64
N THR A 12 -26.52 10.35 46.31
CA THR A 12 -26.14 10.65 47.70
C THR A 12 -24.62 10.81 47.76
N ALA A 13 -24.17 12.00 48.14
CA ALA A 13 -22.77 12.39 48.24
C ALA A 13 -22.12 12.01 49.59
N CYS A 14 -20.85 11.66 49.55
CA CYS A 14 -19.82 11.75 50.61
C CYS A 14 -18.51 12.01 49.83
N GLY A 15 -17.64 12.98 50.12
CA GLY A 15 -17.24 13.59 51.38
C GLY A 15 -15.73 13.35 51.56
N ASP A 16 -14.93 14.38 51.28
CA ASP A 16 -13.46 14.48 51.27
C ASP A 16 -12.70 13.80 52.42
N SER A 17 -11.44 13.38 52.16
CA SER A 17 -10.30 13.75 53.03
C SER A 17 -8.95 13.69 52.28
N ASP A 18 -8.26 14.83 52.27
CA ASP A 18 -6.86 15.08 51.94
C ASP A 18 -5.82 14.26 52.73
N SER A 19 -4.68 13.98 52.10
CA SER A 19 -3.28 14.23 52.56
C SER A 19 -2.32 13.48 51.63
N GLY A 20 -1.19 14.00 51.13
CA GLY A 20 -0.37 15.10 51.59
C GLY A 20 1.10 14.63 51.66
N THR A 21 1.82 14.85 50.55
CA THR A 21 3.22 15.32 50.40
C THR A 21 4.48 14.48 50.74
N SER A 22 5.50 14.82 49.91
CA SER A 22 6.97 14.73 50.00
C SER A 22 7.63 13.53 49.27
N ASP A 23 8.36 13.66 48.14
CA ASP A 23 9.45 14.57 47.68
C ASP A 23 10.86 14.00 47.92
N THR A 24 11.80 14.40 47.04
CA THR A 24 13.24 14.10 46.90
C THR A 24 13.61 12.99 45.91
N THR A 25 14.00 13.27 44.65
CA THR A 25 15.27 13.84 44.11
C THR A 25 16.50 12.99 44.36
N GLU A 26 17.13 12.48 43.28
CA GLU A 26 18.55 12.67 42.94
C GLU A 26 18.95 11.75 41.76
N ASP A 27 19.16 12.36 40.59
CA ASP A 27 20.25 12.02 39.66
C ASP A 27 21.44 12.90 40.06
N PRO A 28 22.71 12.48 39.88
CA PRO A 28 23.42 13.01 38.70
C PRO A 28 24.55 12.11 38.13
N THR A 29 24.65 12.13 36.79
CA THR A 29 25.88 12.34 35.98
C THR A 29 26.97 11.26 35.92
N ALA A 30 27.39 10.89 34.69
CA ALA A 30 28.73 11.22 34.13
C ALA A 30 29.04 10.46 32.81
N ASP A 31 29.17 11.23 31.71
CA ASP A 31 30.13 11.02 30.61
C ASP A 31 31.58 11.23 31.17
N PRO A 32 32.75 10.98 30.51
CA PRO A 32 33.03 10.73 29.09
C PRO A 32 34.13 9.67 28.80
N THR A 33 34.45 9.39 27.52
CA THR A 33 35.83 9.49 26.96
C THR A 33 36.00 8.91 25.55
N THR A 34 36.91 9.56 24.85
CA THR A 34 37.39 9.46 23.48
C THR A 34 38.62 8.54 23.31
N SER A 35 38.80 7.92 22.14
CA SER A 35 40.11 7.68 21.47
C SER A 35 39.88 7.20 20.02
N THR A 36 40.01 8.02 18.97
CA THR A 36 41.19 8.28 18.11
C THR A 36 42.17 7.13 17.75
N THR A 37 42.32 6.98 16.43
CA THR A 37 43.53 6.72 15.60
C THR A 37 44.09 5.30 15.41
N GLY A 38 44.24 4.94 14.12
CA GLY A 38 45.12 3.88 13.63
C GLY A 38 44.96 3.60 12.12
N GLY A 39 45.56 4.42 11.26
CA GLY A 39 45.78 4.09 9.84
C GLY A 39 47.05 3.24 9.64
N PRO A 40 47.74 3.33 8.49
CA PRO A 40 47.46 2.62 7.24
C PRO A 40 48.69 1.84 6.70
N GLY A 41 48.53 1.07 5.63
CA GLY A 41 49.63 0.55 4.79
C GLY A 41 49.36 -0.85 4.21
N THR A 42 49.88 -1.30 3.08
CA THR A 42 50.80 -0.74 2.06
C THR A 42 51.00 -1.82 0.97
N GLY A 43 51.29 -1.41 -0.27
CA GLY A 43 51.90 -2.24 -1.33
C GLY A 43 51.46 -1.78 -2.72
N SER A 44 52.05 -0.75 -3.35
CA SER A 44 53.29 -0.77 -4.19
C SER A 44 53.32 -1.92 -5.20
N THR A 45 53.61 -1.76 -6.50
CA THR A 45 54.37 -0.71 -7.22
C THR A 45 54.36 -1.04 -8.73
N THR A 46 54.39 0.02 -9.58
CA THR A 46 55.13 0.19 -10.87
C THR A 46 55.09 -0.94 -11.94
N GLY A 47 55.00 -0.69 -13.24
CA GLY A 47 55.18 0.53 -14.02
C GLY A 47 55.19 0.17 -15.52
N GLU A 48 55.14 1.20 -16.35
CA GLU A 48 55.35 1.24 -17.80
C GLU A 48 56.59 0.44 -18.25
N PRO A 49 56.65 0.01 -19.53
CA PRO A 49 57.44 0.83 -20.45
C PRO A 49 56.96 0.88 -21.91
N THR A 50 57.44 1.92 -22.57
CA THR A 50 57.51 2.16 -24.01
C THR A 50 58.77 1.54 -24.65
N THR A 51 58.76 1.46 -25.98
CA THR A 51 59.87 1.57 -26.98
C THR A 51 60.22 0.38 -27.88
N GLN A 52 60.18 0.69 -29.20
CA GLN A 52 61.12 0.42 -30.31
C GLN A 52 61.65 -1.00 -30.62
N GLY A 53 61.46 -1.39 -31.91
CA GLY A 53 62.44 -1.93 -32.89
C GLY A 53 63.31 -3.15 -32.53
N PRO A 54 63.50 -4.11 -33.45
CA PRO A 54 64.56 -3.99 -34.49
C PRO A 54 64.13 -4.62 -35.85
N GLY A 55 64.81 -4.55 -37.00
CA GLY A 55 66.21 -4.31 -37.29
C GLY A 55 67.00 -5.61 -37.57
N GLY A 56 66.89 -6.17 -38.79
CA GLY A 56 68.03 -6.73 -39.55
C GLY A 56 68.56 -8.15 -39.30
N SER A 57 68.50 -8.95 -40.39
CA SER A 57 69.64 -9.56 -41.13
C SER A 57 70.22 -10.96 -40.77
N ASP A 58 70.34 -11.75 -41.85
CA ASP A 58 71.47 -12.61 -42.29
C ASP A 58 71.56 -14.11 -41.95
N SER A 59 71.58 -14.90 -43.04
CA SER A 59 72.49 -16.03 -43.27
C SER A 59 72.53 -16.31 -44.79
N GLU A 60 73.48 -15.74 -45.53
CA GLU A 60 74.75 -16.33 -45.99
C GLU A 60 74.64 -17.50 -46.99
N ALA A 61 75.12 -17.29 -48.23
CA ALA A 61 76.23 -18.03 -48.82
C ALA A 61 76.66 -17.40 -50.17
N SER A 62 77.97 -17.18 -50.34
CA SER A 62 78.59 -16.43 -51.43
C SER A 62 78.99 -17.29 -52.64
N SER A 63 79.10 -16.61 -53.80
CA SER A 63 80.13 -16.67 -54.86
C SER A 63 80.70 -18.04 -55.28
N SER A 64 80.89 -18.38 -56.55
CA SER A 64 81.34 -17.60 -57.71
C SER A 64 81.33 -18.52 -58.94
N THR A 65 81.09 -18.00 -60.14
CA THR A 65 82.09 -17.95 -61.23
C THR A 65 81.47 -17.34 -62.48
N THR A 66 82.20 -16.41 -63.07
CA THR A 66 81.92 -15.72 -64.33
C THR A 66 82.34 -16.58 -65.52
N GLU A 67 81.53 -16.63 -66.58
CA GLU A 67 82.02 -16.50 -67.96
C GLU A 67 80.86 -16.15 -68.91
N ALA A 68 81.15 -15.25 -69.85
CA ALA A 68 80.23 -14.62 -70.78
C ALA A 68 80.02 -15.48 -72.04
N LEU A 69 78.93 -15.23 -72.79
CA LEU A 69 78.93 -15.04 -74.26
C LEU A 69 77.50 -14.71 -74.79
N THR A 70 77.34 -13.46 -75.23
CA THR A 70 76.63 -12.96 -76.43
C THR A 70 75.29 -13.60 -76.90
N SER A 71 74.22 -12.80 -76.99
CA SER A 71 73.77 -12.19 -78.27
C SER A 71 72.46 -11.38 -78.14
N THR A 72 72.53 -10.13 -78.61
CA THR A 72 71.51 -9.20 -79.15
C THR A 72 70.05 -9.67 -79.38
N SER A 73 69.08 -8.88 -78.91
CA SER A 73 67.94 -8.37 -79.71
C SER A 73 67.16 -7.29 -78.92
N THR A 74 66.75 -6.23 -79.61
CA THR A 74 66.16 -4.99 -79.12
C THR A 74 64.64 -4.97 -79.22
N GLY A 75 63.95 -4.66 -78.10
CA GLY A 75 62.54 -4.23 -78.01
C GLY A 75 62.08 -4.26 -76.54
N PRO A 76 61.24 -3.32 -76.05
CA PRO A 76 60.69 -3.42 -74.70
C PRO A 76 59.82 -4.67 -74.61
N ALA A 77 59.96 -5.45 -73.53
CA ALA A 77 59.07 -6.58 -73.27
C ALA A 77 57.63 -6.06 -73.09
N PRO A 78 56.62 -6.75 -73.63
CA PRO A 78 55.22 -6.40 -73.38
C PRO A 78 54.92 -6.48 -71.88
N VAL A 79 54.02 -5.62 -71.39
CA VAL A 79 53.69 -5.53 -69.96
C VAL A 79 52.84 -6.70 -69.50
N CYS A 80 52.15 -7.36 -70.43
CA CYS A 80 51.28 -8.52 -70.28
C CYS A 80 51.32 -9.37 -71.56
N ASP A 81 50.91 -10.63 -71.47
CA ASP A 81 50.77 -11.48 -72.65
C ASP A 81 49.39 -11.27 -73.30
N ASP A 82 49.34 -11.26 -74.63
CA ASP A 82 48.13 -10.92 -75.38
C ASP A 82 46.99 -11.92 -75.10
N GLY A 83 45.83 -11.40 -74.68
CA GLY A 83 44.69 -12.20 -74.21
C GLY A 83 44.70 -12.59 -72.72
N GLU A 84 45.72 -12.19 -71.95
CA GLU A 84 45.69 -12.25 -70.49
C GLU A 84 44.62 -11.28 -69.95
N GLU A 85 43.92 -11.67 -68.89
CA GLU A 85 42.85 -10.88 -68.26
C GLU A 85 43.22 -10.59 -66.81
N VAL A 86 42.99 -9.35 -66.35
CA VAL A 86 43.22 -8.93 -64.96
C VAL A 86 42.16 -7.95 -64.48
N CYS A 87 42.03 -7.86 -63.16
CA CYS A 87 41.24 -6.82 -62.50
C CYS A 87 42.16 -5.68 -62.05
N GLY A 88 42.07 -4.53 -62.72
CA GLY A 88 42.86 -3.32 -62.40
C GLY A 88 42.03 -2.24 -61.71
N ASP A 89 42.64 -1.09 -61.44
CA ASP A 89 42.00 0.06 -60.76
C ASP A 89 40.74 0.62 -61.48
N GLY A 90 40.54 0.25 -62.75
CA GLY A 90 39.38 0.63 -63.58
C GLY A 90 38.34 -0.48 -63.82
N GLY A 91 38.50 -1.65 -63.20
CA GLY A 91 37.67 -2.85 -63.46
C GLY A 91 38.39 -3.91 -64.29
N HIS A 92 37.63 -4.75 -65.01
CA HIS A 92 38.19 -5.81 -65.87
C HIS A 92 38.97 -5.24 -67.06
N GLN A 93 40.18 -5.75 -67.26
CA GLN A 93 41.11 -5.37 -68.31
C GLN A 93 41.59 -6.61 -69.06
N THR A 94 41.67 -6.50 -70.38
CA THR A 94 42.24 -7.54 -71.24
C THR A 94 43.49 -6.98 -71.91
N CYS A 95 44.56 -7.78 -71.98
CA CYS A 95 45.79 -7.39 -72.65
C CYS A 95 45.60 -7.44 -74.16
N VAL A 96 45.79 -6.31 -74.83
CA VAL A 96 45.73 -6.16 -76.30
C VAL A 96 46.99 -5.46 -76.78
N ASP A 97 47.70 -6.08 -77.72
CA ASP A 97 49.00 -5.67 -78.25
C ASP A 97 50.06 -5.41 -77.16
N GLY A 98 50.02 -6.19 -76.07
CA GLY A 98 50.98 -6.10 -74.95
C GLY A 98 50.74 -4.93 -73.98
N GLN A 99 49.54 -4.32 -74.01
CA GLN A 99 49.09 -3.29 -73.07
C GLN A 99 47.69 -3.61 -72.52
N TRP A 100 47.44 -3.25 -71.26
CA TRP A 100 46.12 -3.40 -70.63
C TRP A 100 45.09 -2.45 -71.25
N SER A 101 43.96 -3.00 -71.65
CA SER A 101 42.80 -2.25 -72.16
C SER A 101 41.58 -2.52 -71.30
N ASP A 102 40.89 -1.46 -70.86
CA ASP A 102 39.63 -1.59 -70.11
C ASP A 102 38.56 -2.27 -70.97
N THR A 103 38.10 -3.42 -70.51
CA THR A 103 37.00 -4.18 -71.10
C THR A 103 36.01 -4.46 -69.98
N PRO A 104 35.18 -3.49 -69.57
CA PRO A 104 34.31 -3.65 -68.42
C PRO A 104 33.43 -4.89 -68.53
N CYS A 105 33.23 -5.59 -67.42
CA CYS A 105 32.31 -6.72 -67.38
C CYS A 105 30.88 -6.28 -67.71
N GLU A 106 30.04 -7.23 -68.14
CA GLU A 106 28.63 -6.96 -68.40
C GLU A 106 27.88 -6.56 -67.12
N ALA A 107 26.68 -6.00 -67.24
CA ALA A 107 25.97 -5.33 -66.14
C ALA A 107 25.70 -6.21 -64.89
N ASP A 108 25.73 -7.54 -65.02
CA ASP A 108 25.52 -8.51 -63.94
C ASP A 108 26.77 -9.38 -63.69
N GLN A 109 27.95 -8.81 -63.95
CA GLN A 109 29.24 -9.49 -63.79
C GLN A 109 30.25 -8.61 -63.05
N PHE A 110 31.13 -9.23 -62.28
CA PHE A 110 32.28 -8.60 -61.65
C PHE A 110 33.59 -9.19 -62.16
N CYS A 111 34.69 -8.47 -61.95
CA CYS A 111 36.02 -8.99 -62.24
C CYS A 111 36.54 -9.78 -61.05
N ASP A 112 36.69 -11.09 -61.19
CA ASP A 112 37.21 -11.97 -60.14
C ASP A 112 38.73 -11.82 -60.03
N THR A 113 39.20 -11.15 -58.99
CA THR A 113 40.64 -10.91 -58.75
C THR A 113 41.48 -12.18 -58.59
N GLY A 114 40.85 -13.33 -58.32
CA GLY A 114 41.53 -14.62 -58.19
C GLY A 114 41.98 -15.22 -59.52
N ASN A 115 41.32 -14.88 -60.62
CA ASN A 115 41.64 -15.41 -61.96
C ASN A 115 41.70 -14.34 -63.07
N GLY A 116 41.32 -13.09 -62.77
CA GLY A 116 41.36 -11.96 -63.67
C GLY A 116 40.19 -11.85 -64.65
N MET A 117 39.22 -12.78 -64.63
CA MET A 117 38.14 -12.89 -65.62
C MET A 117 36.81 -12.30 -65.11
N CYS A 118 35.92 -11.94 -66.03
CA CYS A 118 34.53 -11.60 -65.68
C CYS A 118 33.73 -12.83 -65.23
N ALA A 119 33.14 -12.76 -64.04
CA ALA A 119 32.27 -13.78 -63.47
C ALA A 119 30.88 -13.20 -63.19
N ALA A 120 29.85 -14.04 -63.26
CA ALA A 120 28.49 -13.62 -62.95
C ALA A 120 28.34 -13.25 -61.47
N CYS A 121 27.61 -12.18 -61.18
CA CYS A 121 27.22 -11.82 -59.82
C CYS A 121 26.43 -12.96 -59.18
N VAL A 122 26.76 -13.27 -57.94
CA VAL A 122 26.06 -14.29 -57.15
C VAL A 122 24.88 -13.67 -56.39
N CYS A 123 24.93 -12.36 -56.12
CA CYS A 123 23.92 -11.57 -55.43
C CYS A 123 23.98 -10.09 -55.86
N ASP A 124 22.97 -9.29 -55.50
CA ASP A 124 22.99 -7.83 -55.72
C ASP A 124 23.80 -7.13 -54.61
N PRO A 125 24.80 -6.28 -54.91
CA PRO A 125 25.60 -5.59 -53.89
C PRO A 125 24.76 -4.88 -52.84
N GLY A 126 25.05 -5.15 -51.56
CA GLY A 126 24.32 -4.59 -50.41
C GLY A 126 22.95 -5.22 -50.14
N ALA A 127 22.50 -6.21 -50.92
CA ALA A 127 21.32 -6.99 -50.58
C ALA A 127 21.57 -7.84 -49.33
N SER A 128 20.57 -7.91 -48.46
CA SER A 128 20.58 -8.78 -47.29
C SER A 128 20.30 -10.23 -47.70
N GLY A 129 21.14 -11.15 -47.22
CA GLY A 129 20.99 -12.59 -47.32
C GLY A 129 20.33 -13.15 -46.06
N SER A 130 20.71 -14.38 -45.67
CA SER A 130 20.12 -15.04 -44.50
C SER A 130 20.80 -14.66 -43.18
N CYS A 131 20.10 -14.86 -42.06
CA CYS A 131 20.71 -14.74 -40.74
C CYS A 131 21.77 -15.83 -40.51
N VAL A 132 22.96 -15.41 -40.07
CA VAL A 132 24.05 -16.32 -39.69
C VAL A 132 23.87 -16.79 -38.25
N ASP A 133 23.55 -15.86 -37.36
CA ASP A 133 23.23 -16.04 -35.95
C ASP A 133 22.36 -14.87 -35.44
N ALA A 134 22.18 -14.73 -34.13
CA ALA A 134 21.22 -13.80 -33.54
C ALA A 134 21.57 -12.31 -33.75
N ASP A 135 22.83 -11.98 -34.03
CA ASP A 135 23.30 -10.60 -34.20
C ASP A 135 24.02 -10.37 -35.54
N THR A 136 24.06 -11.37 -36.44
CA THR A 136 24.79 -11.31 -37.71
C THR A 136 23.92 -11.71 -38.89
N ILE A 137 23.85 -10.85 -39.91
CA ILE A 137 23.19 -11.11 -41.20
C ILE A 137 24.20 -11.21 -42.33
N GLU A 138 23.93 -12.03 -43.33
CA GLU A 138 24.68 -11.99 -44.59
C GLU A 138 24.36 -10.72 -45.38
N VAL A 139 25.38 -10.03 -45.88
CA VAL A 139 25.23 -8.90 -46.81
C VAL A 139 26.12 -9.14 -48.03
N CYS A 140 25.55 -8.97 -49.22
CA CYS A 140 26.31 -9.14 -50.46
C CYS A 140 27.42 -8.09 -50.54
N ASN A 141 28.67 -8.53 -50.75
CA ASN A 141 29.81 -7.62 -50.86
C ASN A 141 29.69 -6.70 -52.09
N ALA A 142 30.47 -5.61 -52.08
CA ALA A 142 30.38 -4.58 -53.13
C ALA A 142 30.72 -5.14 -54.52
N GLU A 143 31.57 -6.16 -54.56
CA GLU A 143 32.00 -6.88 -55.75
C GLU A 143 30.98 -7.92 -56.24
N CYS A 144 29.80 -8.05 -55.62
CA CYS A 144 28.75 -9.01 -55.93
C CYS A 144 29.17 -10.50 -55.95
N SER A 145 30.33 -10.81 -55.36
CA SER A 145 31.01 -12.09 -55.49
C SER A 145 30.56 -13.11 -54.44
N ALA A 146 30.13 -12.66 -53.26
CA ALA A 146 29.63 -13.49 -52.17
C ALA A 146 28.82 -12.69 -51.16
N TYR A 147 28.04 -13.42 -50.34
CA TYR A 147 27.49 -12.91 -49.09
C TYR A 147 28.54 -13.00 -47.98
N GLU A 148 28.67 -11.92 -47.19
CA GLU A 148 29.59 -11.85 -46.06
C GLU A 148 28.87 -11.53 -44.74
N PRO A 149 29.29 -12.11 -43.60
CA PRO A 149 28.66 -11.85 -42.31
C PRO A 149 28.86 -10.39 -41.89
N THR A 150 27.76 -9.70 -41.59
CA THR A 150 27.72 -8.31 -41.14
C THR A 150 26.90 -8.23 -39.87
N ALA A 151 27.45 -7.63 -38.82
CA ALA A 151 26.73 -7.43 -37.57
C ALA A 151 25.55 -6.47 -37.77
N CYS A 152 24.40 -6.81 -37.17
CA CYS A 152 23.27 -5.91 -37.07
C CYS A 152 23.61 -4.66 -36.24
N GLY A 153 22.82 -3.59 -36.38
CA GLY A 153 23.04 -2.34 -35.66
C GLY A 153 22.97 -2.48 -34.14
N LEU A 154 23.37 -1.43 -33.42
CA LEU A 154 23.22 -1.38 -31.96
C LEU A 154 21.75 -1.60 -31.57
N ASN A 155 21.50 -2.53 -30.64
CA ASN A 155 20.17 -3.00 -30.23
C ASN A 155 19.33 -3.62 -31.36
N GLN A 156 19.97 -4.19 -32.38
CA GLN A 156 19.31 -4.97 -33.41
C GLN A 156 19.72 -6.44 -33.35
N ILE A 157 18.81 -7.28 -33.81
CA ILE A 157 18.92 -8.73 -33.89
C ILE A 157 18.63 -9.15 -35.33
N CYS A 158 19.24 -10.23 -35.78
CA CYS A 158 18.89 -10.84 -37.05
C CYS A 158 17.74 -11.82 -36.84
N ALA A 159 16.55 -11.48 -37.36
CA ALA A 159 15.38 -12.36 -37.34
C ALA A 159 14.61 -12.23 -38.65
N ASN A 160 14.09 -13.35 -39.16
CA ASN A 160 13.40 -13.43 -40.46
C ASN A 160 14.24 -12.85 -41.62
N ASP A 161 15.55 -13.12 -41.62
CA ASP A 161 16.50 -12.64 -42.64
C ASP A 161 16.55 -11.09 -42.74
N GLN A 162 16.32 -10.41 -41.62
CA GLN A 162 16.40 -8.95 -41.51
C GLN A 162 17.00 -8.54 -40.16
N CYS A 163 17.81 -7.46 -40.15
CA CYS A 163 18.17 -6.79 -38.91
C CYS A 163 16.97 -5.94 -38.45
N ILE A 164 16.39 -6.32 -37.32
CA ILE A 164 15.26 -5.61 -36.71
C ILE A 164 15.60 -5.22 -35.27
N ASP A 165 14.89 -4.22 -34.75
CA ASP A 165 15.13 -3.74 -33.40
C ASP A 165 14.76 -4.82 -32.37
N LYS A 166 15.67 -5.04 -31.42
CA LYS A 166 15.48 -5.98 -30.31
C LYS A 166 14.38 -5.45 -29.39
N PHE A 167 13.29 -6.21 -29.28
CA PHE A 167 12.14 -5.83 -28.48
C PHE A 167 12.35 -6.17 -26.99
N CYS A 168 12.89 -7.35 -26.70
CA CYS A 168 13.17 -7.83 -25.35
C CYS A 168 14.44 -8.71 -25.30
N ASP A 169 15.02 -8.89 -24.12
CA ASP A 169 16.14 -9.81 -23.92
C ASP A 169 15.64 -11.26 -23.92
N PRO A 170 16.17 -12.16 -24.78
CA PRO A 170 15.72 -13.55 -24.83
C PRO A 170 15.70 -14.24 -23.46
N GLY A 171 14.57 -14.85 -23.12
CA GLY A 171 14.34 -15.49 -21.82
C GLY A 171 14.01 -14.53 -20.66
N ALA A 172 14.02 -13.21 -20.87
CA ALA A 172 13.53 -12.26 -19.88
C ALA A 172 12.03 -12.50 -19.65
N LYS A 173 11.62 -12.44 -18.38
CA LYS A 173 10.22 -12.58 -18.00
C LYS A 173 9.63 -11.23 -17.63
N ILE A 174 8.36 -11.05 -17.95
CA ILE A 174 7.54 -9.94 -17.48
C ILE A 174 6.21 -10.46 -17.00
N CYS A 175 5.54 -9.75 -16.11
CA CYS A 175 4.15 -10.06 -15.78
C CYS A 175 3.22 -9.62 -16.90
N ASP A 176 2.22 -10.45 -17.18
CA ASP A 176 1.07 -10.13 -18.01
C ASP A 176 -0.17 -10.14 -17.10
N GLY A 177 -0.49 -8.98 -16.55
CA GLY A 177 -1.38 -8.88 -15.39
C GLY A 177 -0.77 -9.51 -14.13
N ASN A 178 -1.59 -9.68 -13.08
CA ASN A 178 -1.12 -10.20 -11.79
C ASN A 178 -1.17 -11.73 -11.70
N GLU A 179 -1.70 -12.42 -12.71
CA GLU A 179 -1.98 -13.86 -12.65
C GLU A 179 -1.18 -14.67 -13.68
N ALA A 180 -0.41 -14.01 -14.53
CA ALA A 180 0.40 -14.68 -15.55
C ALA A 180 1.70 -13.93 -15.81
N TYR A 181 2.66 -14.62 -16.42
CA TYR A 181 3.89 -14.02 -16.93
C TYR A 181 4.12 -14.43 -18.37
N GLN A 182 4.89 -13.63 -19.08
CA GLN A 182 5.36 -13.91 -20.43
C GLN A 182 6.87 -14.05 -20.44
N VAL A 183 7.38 -14.82 -21.39
CA VAL A 183 8.83 -15.03 -21.59
C VAL A 183 9.21 -14.51 -22.96
N CYS A 184 10.25 -13.69 -23.03
CA CYS A 184 10.77 -13.20 -24.29
C CYS A 184 11.28 -14.37 -25.14
N ASN A 185 10.86 -14.43 -26.40
CA ASN A 185 11.23 -15.52 -27.30
C ASN A 185 12.75 -15.54 -27.57
N ALA A 186 13.26 -16.66 -28.08
CA ALA A 186 14.70 -16.88 -28.29
C ALA A 186 15.35 -15.81 -29.19
N ASP A 187 14.58 -15.28 -30.14
CA ASP A 187 15.08 -14.30 -31.10
C ASP A 187 15.03 -12.88 -30.55
N GLY A 188 14.27 -12.59 -29.47
CA GLY A 188 14.16 -11.26 -28.86
C GLY A 188 13.17 -10.32 -29.56
N THR A 189 12.24 -10.89 -30.33
CA THR A 189 11.34 -10.16 -31.24
C THR A 189 9.94 -9.96 -30.68
N ASP A 190 9.52 -10.81 -29.74
CA ASP A 190 8.19 -10.77 -29.12
C ASP A 190 8.19 -11.57 -27.81
N TYR A 191 7.13 -11.42 -27.03
CA TYR A 191 6.82 -12.29 -25.90
C TYR A 191 6.07 -13.54 -26.35
N GLU A 192 6.43 -14.69 -25.77
CA GLU A 192 5.65 -15.92 -25.90
C GLU A 192 4.27 -15.77 -25.22
N PRO A 193 3.27 -16.61 -25.59
CA PRO A 193 1.98 -16.59 -24.92
C PRO A 193 2.09 -16.73 -23.40
N SER A 194 1.20 -16.04 -22.70
CA SER A 194 1.22 -15.95 -21.24
C SER A 194 1.08 -17.32 -20.57
N VAL A 195 1.83 -17.49 -19.49
CA VAL A 195 1.82 -18.67 -18.63
C VAL A 195 1.17 -18.28 -17.31
N ASP A 196 0.03 -18.91 -17.01
CA ASP A 196 -0.71 -18.68 -15.77
C ASP A 196 0.12 -19.13 -14.55
N CYS A 197 0.09 -18.32 -13.49
CA CYS A 197 0.61 -18.69 -12.19
C CYS A 197 -0.20 -19.82 -11.57
N ALA A 198 0.40 -20.57 -10.64
CA ALA A 198 -0.34 -21.60 -9.93
C ALA A 198 -1.42 -20.95 -9.05
N PHE A 199 -2.47 -21.72 -8.71
CA PHE A 199 -3.47 -21.26 -7.76
C PHE A 199 -2.81 -20.83 -6.44
N GLY A 200 -3.12 -19.62 -5.98
CA GLY A 200 -2.52 -19.05 -4.78
C GLY A 200 -1.26 -18.23 -5.02
N GLU A 201 -0.80 -18.11 -6.27
CA GLU A 201 0.36 -17.31 -6.66
C GLU A 201 -0.07 -16.11 -7.52
N LEU A 202 0.69 -15.01 -7.39
CA LEU A 202 0.56 -13.82 -8.22
C LEU A 202 1.91 -13.55 -8.90
N CYS A 203 1.87 -13.02 -10.11
CA CYS A 203 3.07 -12.59 -10.81
C CYS A 203 3.60 -11.30 -10.22
N ASP A 204 4.89 -11.30 -9.84
CA ASP A 204 5.66 -10.11 -9.52
C ASP A 204 7.00 -10.16 -10.28
N VAL A 205 7.28 -9.10 -11.04
CA VAL A 205 8.50 -8.96 -11.88
C VAL A 205 8.81 -10.22 -12.73
N GLY A 206 7.79 -10.85 -13.30
CA GLY A 206 7.90 -12.03 -14.18
C GLY A 206 8.02 -13.37 -13.46
N GLU A 207 7.90 -13.41 -12.13
CA GLU A 207 7.91 -14.65 -11.34
C GLU A 207 6.61 -14.83 -10.57
N CYS A 208 6.10 -16.06 -10.50
CA CYS A 208 4.93 -16.39 -9.69
C CYS A 208 5.35 -16.62 -8.24
N ILE A 209 4.81 -15.82 -7.33
CA ILE A 209 5.11 -15.84 -5.89
C ILE A 209 3.80 -16.07 -5.14
N PRO A 210 3.78 -16.82 -4.02
CA PRO A 210 2.58 -16.96 -3.20
C PRO A 210 1.97 -15.59 -2.88
N ALA A 211 0.69 -15.41 -3.15
CA ALA A 211 0.00 -14.13 -3.05
C ALA A 211 0.14 -13.51 -1.64
N CYS A 212 0.05 -14.35 -0.62
CA CYS A 212 0.22 -13.95 0.78
C CYS A 212 1.65 -13.55 1.15
N ASP A 213 2.66 -13.98 0.40
CA ASP A 213 4.03 -13.51 0.58
C ASP A 213 4.28 -12.22 -0.21
N LEU A 214 3.63 -12.04 -1.36
CA LEU A 214 3.68 -10.81 -2.14
C LEU A 214 3.08 -9.63 -1.35
N VAL A 215 1.87 -9.79 -0.79
CA VAL A 215 1.20 -8.68 -0.08
C VAL A 215 1.91 -8.24 1.19
N LYS A 216 2.76 -9.10 1.79
CA LYS A 216 3.61 -8.70 2.91
C LYS A 216 4.62 -7.61 2.54
N ASN A 217 4.92 -7.45 1.24
CA ASN A 217 5.84 -6.43 0.74
C ASN A 217 5.11 -5.16 0.30
N THR A 218 3.77 -5.15 0.26
CA THR A 218 2.97 -4.03 -0.25
C THR A 218 2.32 -3.19 0.84
N ASN A 219 2.67 -3.42 2.12
CA ASN A 219 2.21 -2.73 3.33
C ASN A 219 0.82 -2.09 3.14
N SER A 220 -0.25 -2.88 3.17
CA SER A 220 -1.60 -2.36 2.91
C SER A 220 -2.64 -2.98 3.84
N SER A 221 -3.89 -2.51 3.77
CA SER A 221 -5.02 -3.14 4.46
C SER A 221 -5.43 -4.50 3.85
N GLU A 222 -4.79 -4.93 2.75
CA GLU A 222 -4.92 -6.29 2.23
C GLU A 222 -3.84 -7.21 2.78
N GLY A 223 -4.25 -8.36 3.30
CA GLY A 223 -3.32 -9.35 3.83
C GLY A 223 -3.95 -10.71 4.06
N CYS A 224 -3.19 -11.61 4.68
CA CYS A 224 -3.64 -12.99 4.91
C CYS A 224 -3.73 -13.40 6.38
N GLU A 225 -3.35 -12.52 7.31
CA GLU A 225 -3.52 -12.75 8.74
C GLU A 225 -3.87 -11.45 9.46
N PHE A 226 -4.93 -11.46 10.26
CA PHE A 226 -5.45 -10.31 11.02
C PHE A 226 -5.77 -10.72 12.46
N PHE A 227 -5.85 -9.75 13.37
CA PHE A 227 -6.40 -9.94 14.71
C PHE A 227 -7.58 -8.98 14.96
N ALA A 228 -8.61 -9.50 15.60
CA ALA A 228 -9.79 -8.77 16.06
C ALA A 228 -9.96 -8.96 17.58
N VAL A 229 -10.60 -8.01 18.27
CA VAL A 229 -10.81 -8.04 19.73
C VAL A 229 -12.22 -7.58 20.06
N ASP A 230 -12.87 -8.25 21.00
CA ASP A 230 -14.16 -7.80 21.54
C ASP A 230 -13.95 -6.57 22.46
N LEU A 231 -14.15 -5.38 21.87
CA LEU A 231 -13.86 -4.09 22.50
C LEU A 231 -14.95 -3.66 23.49
N PRO A 232 -14.63 -2.75 24.44
CA PRO A 232 -15.58 -2.28 25.44
C PRO A 232 -16.81 -1.60 24.86
N ASN A 233 -17.90 -2.33 24.74
CA ASN A 233 -19.22 -1.79 24.41
C ASN A 233 -20.10 -1.74 25.68
N LEU A 234 -21.30 -1.18 25.62
CA LEU A 234 -22.29 -1.13 26.70
C LEU A 234 -22.59 -2.54 27.27
N THR A 235 -21.95 -2.87 28.40
CA THR A 235 -22.11 -4.15 29.12
C THR A 235 -23.26 -4.11 30.14
N PRO A 236 -24.06 -5.20 30.34
CA PRO A 236 -24.30 -6.32 29.43
C PRO A 236 -25.80 -6.68 29.35
N ASN A 237 -26.39 -6.66 28.16
CA ASN A 237 -27.45 -7.63 27.86
C ASN A 237 -26.85 -8.63 26.87
N GLN A 238 -26.46 -9.80 27.40
CA GLN A 238 -25.86 -10.98 26.72
C GLN A 238 -26.70 -11.53 25.55
N ALA A 239 -27.73 -10.81 25.11
CA ALA A 239 -28.66 -11.17 24.06
C ALA A 239 -28.76 -10.13 22.93
N ASN A 240 -28.03 -9.01 22.99
CA ASN A 240 -28.28 -7.87 22.11
C ASN A 240 -27.09 -7.35 21.28
N TYR A 241 -25.88 -7.86 21.43
CA TYR A 241 -24.72 -7.41 20.65
C TYR A 241 -23.97 -8.63 20.09
N ALA A 242 -23.70 -8.64 18.79
CA ALA A 242 -22.88 -9.65 18.14
C ALA A 242 -21.62 -8.96 17.58
N MET A 243 -20.51 -9.06 18.31
CA MET A 243 -19.20 -8.68 17.78
C MET A 243 -18.86 -9.63 16.63
N ALA A 244 -18.43 -9.08 15.51
CA ALA A 244 -18.16 -9.82 14.30
C ALA A 244 -16.96 -9.25 13.54
N VAL A 245 -16.46 -10.06 12.60
CA VAL A 245 -15.59 -9.57 11.53
C VAL A 245 -16.29 -9.72 10.19
N ALA A 246 -16.15 -8.74 9.32
CA ALA A 246 -16.50 -8.87 7.91
C ALA A 246 -15.22 -9.00 7.09
N ILE A 247 -15.16 -10.02 6.23
CA ILE A 247 -13.98 -10.34 5.43
C ILE A 247 -14.36 -10.23 3.96
N GLY A 248 -13.68 -9.35 3.23
CA GLY A 248 -13.86 -9.11 1.81
C GLY A 248 -12.79 -9.79 0.98
N ASN A 249 -13.20 -10.41 -0.12
CA ASN A 249 -12.29 -11.00 -1.10
C ASN A 249 -12.03 -9.99 -2.24
N PRO A 250 -10.85 -9.34 -2.30
CA PRO A 250 -10.50 -8.43 -3.38
C PRO A 250 -10.25 -9.14 -4.72
N SER A 251 -9.99 -10.45 -4.73
CA SER A 251 -9.78 -11.20 -5.97
C SER A 251 -11.01 -11.14 -6.88
N THR A 252 -10.77 -10.94 -8.17
CA THR A 252 -11.79 -10.97 -9.22
C THR A 252 -12.05 -12.38 -9.77
N ASN A 253 -11.11 -13.31 -9.56
CA ASN A 253 -11.12 -14.63 -10.21
C ASN A 253 -11.14 -15.81 -9.23
N TYR A 254 -10.58 -15.66 -8.03
CA TYR A 254 -10.38 -16.78 -7.10
C TYR A 254 -11.22 -16.65 -5.84
N ALA A 255 -11.81 -17.76 -5.42
CA ALA A 255 -12.39 -17.88 -4.10
C ALA A 255 -11.28 -18.02 -3.06
N VAL A 256 -11.49 -17.43 -1.88
CA VAL A 256 -10.53 -17.44 -0.77
C VAL A 256 -11.06 -18.31 0.36
N ASP A 257 -10.22 -19.21 0.86
CA ASP A 257 -10.52 -20.00 2.04
C ASP A 257 -10.02 -19.27 3.28
N ILE A 258 -10.89 -19.14 4.29
CA ILE A 258 -10.60 -18.48 5.56
C ILE A 258 -10.73 -19.44 6.73
N SER A 259 -10.03 -19.13 7.80
CA SER A 259 -10.14 -19.80 9.10
C SER A 259 -9.96 -18.79 10.23
N ILE A 260 -10.83 -18.85 11.24
CA ILE A 260 -10.81 -17.95 12.40
C ILE A 260 -10.51 -18.77 13.65
N TYR A 261 -9.56 -18.28 14.45
CA TYR A 261 -9.03 -18.94 15.64
C TYR A 261 -9.02 -18.02 16.87
N ASP A 262 -8.88 -18.60 18.06
CA ASP A 262 -8.44 -17.88 19.27
C ASP A 262 -7.49 -18.77 20.11
N GLY A 263 -6.97 -18.24 21.23
CA GLY A 263 -6.04 -18.94 22.14
C GLY A 263 -6.68 -19.82 23.24
N ASN A 264 -7.99 -20.03 23.18
CA ASN A 264 -8.81 -20.90 24.04
C ASN A 264 -8.69 -20.66 25.57
N ASN A 265 -8.25 -19.46 26.00
CA ASN A 265 -7.97 -19.12 27.41
C ASN A 265 -7.05 -20.12 28.14
N ASN A 266 -6.32 -20.93 27.39
CA ASN A 266 -5.44 -21.97 27.91
C ASN A 266 -4.11 -22.04 27.13
N GLY A 267 -3.86 -21.05 26.27
CA GLY A 267 -2.67 -20.96 25.43
C GLY A 267 -2.63 -21.99 24.32
N GLN A 268 -3.78 -22.58 23.93
CA GLN A 268 -3.87 -23.50 22.80
C GLN A 268 -4.80 -22.91 21.75
N GLU A 269 -4.28 -22.78 20.54
CA GLU A 269 -5.06 -22.30 19.40
C GLU A 269 -6.23 -23.26 19.12
N GLN A 270 -7.44 -22.70 18.96
CA GLN A 270 -8.62 -23.46 18.55
C GLN A 270 -9.25 -22.85 17.30
N LEU A 271 -9.67 -23.71 16.37
CA LEU A 271 -10.43 -23.32 15.19
C LEU A 271 -11.90 -23.08 15.59
N LEU A 272 -12.39 -21.88 15.29
CA LEU A 272 -13.77 -21.47 15.56
C LEU A 272 -14.65 -21.62 14.32
N ILE A 273 -14.18 -21.06 13.20
CA ILE A 273 -14.92 -20.94 11.93
C ILE A 273 -13.97 -21.25 10.78
N SER A 274 -14.48 -21.94 9.76
CA SER A 274 -13.83 -22.08 8.45
C SER A 274 -14.89 -21.96 7.37
N ASP A 275 -14.58 -21.22 6.30
CA ASP A 275 -15.50 -20.92 5.21
C ASP A 275 -14.72 -20.50 3.95
N THR A 276 -15.43 -20.35 2.84
CA THR A 276 -14.90 -19.88 1.55
C THR A 276 -15.65 -18.64 1.10
N ILE A 277 -14.94 -17.60 0.69
CA ILE A 277 -15.48 -16.33 0.20
C ILE A 277 -15.28 -16.26 -1.31
N GLN A 278 -16.37 -16.06 -2.06
CA GLN A 278 -16.30 -15.95 -3.53
C GLN A 278 -15.63 -14.64 -3.97
N PRO A 279 -15.13 -14.55 -5.23
CA PRO A 279 -14.55 -13.32 -5.76
C PRO A 279 -15.45 -12.09 -5.56
N ARG A 280 -14.86 -10.96 -5.16
CA ARG A 280 -15.54 -9.67 -4.94
C ARG A 280 -16.76 -9.75 -4.02
N GLN A 281 -16.76 -10.68 -3.07
CA GLN A 281 -17.81 -10.81 -2.05
C GLN A 281 -17.26 -10.49 -0.67
N VAL A 282 -18.15 -10.05 0.21
CA VAL A 282 -17.88 -9.88 1.65
C VAL A 282 -18.77 -10.82 2.44
N LYS A 283 -18.19 -11.52 3.42
CA LYS A 283 -18.94 -12.36 4.37
C LYS A 283 -18.73 -11.88 5.80
N ARG A 284 -19.77 -11.98 6.62
CA ARG A 284 -19.82 -11.58 8.03
C ARG A 284 -19.73 -12.82 8.93
N TYR A 285 -18.87 -12.75 9.94
CA TYR A 285 -18.61 -13.85 10.87
C TYR A 285 -18.79 -13.36 12.31
N PRO A 286 -19.97 -13.56 12.91
CA PRO A 286 -20.18 -13.29 14.33
C PRO A 286 -19.27 -14.18 15.20
N LEU A 287 -18.53 -13.57 16.12
CA LEU A 287 -17.54 -14.25 16.97
C LEU A 287 -17.99 -14.33 18.43
N ALA A 288 -18.54 -13.24 18.95
CA ALA A 288 -18.98 -13.14 20.34
C ALA A 288 -20.33 -12.44 20.49
N GLY A 289 -21.11 -12.88 21.46
CA GLY A 289 -22.47 -12.41 21.71
C GLY A 289 -23.51 -12.87 20.68
N GLN A 290 -24.66 -12.21 20.68
CA GLN A 290 -25.77 -12.48 19.76
C GLN A 290 -26.62 -11.21 19.57
N HIS A 291 -27.07 -10.95 18.35
CA HIS A 291 -27.98 -9.86 18.02
C HIS A 291 -28.79 -10.22 16.76
N GLY A 292 -30.12 -10.28 16.90
CA GLY A 292 -31.00 -10.64 15.80
C GLY A 292 -30.66 -12.03 15.21
N ALA A 293 -30.27 -12.06 13.93
CA ALA A 293 -29.86 -13.29 13.24
C ALA A 293 -28.36 -13.61 13.39
N PHE A 294 -27.57 -12.68 13.94
CA PHE A 294 -26.14 -12.86 14.15
C PHE A 294 -25.91 -13.53 15.50
N VAL A 295 -25.44 -14.78 15.47
CA VAL A 295 -25.13 -15.57 16.67
C VAL A 295 -23.65 -15.89 16.64
N GLY A 296 -22.90 -15.33 17.58
CA GLY A 296 -21.47 -15.55 17.73
C GLY A 296 -21.13 -16.99 18.11
N TYR A 297 -19.89 -17.38 17.83
CA TYR A 297 -19.33 -18.64 18.34
C TYR A 297 -19.43 -18.70 19.87
N TYR A 298 -19.00 -17.62 20.54
CA TYR A 298 -19.31 -17.38 21.94
C TYR A 298 -20.67 -16.71 22.03
N GLN A 299 -21.63 -17.35 22.71
CA GLN A 299 -22.99 -16.79 22.85
C GLN A 299 -23.04 -15.60 23.82
N THR A 300 -21.93 -15.28 24.47
CA THR A 300 -21.77 -14.15 25.38
C THR A 300 -20.59 -13.30 24.91
N ASP A 301 -20.56 -12.07 25.42
CA ASP A 301 -19.40 -11.17 25.40
C ASP A 301 -18.11 -11.96 25.74
N ALA A 302 -17.10 -11.84 24.88
CA ALA A 302 -15.78 -12.43 25.03
C ALA A 302 -14.73 -11.39 25.51
N GLY A 303 -15.15 -10.13 25.63
CA GLY A 303 -14.36 -8.98 26.01
C GLY A 303 -14.13 -8.82 27.52
N LEU A 304 -13.61 -7.66 27.90
CA LEU A 304 -13.44 -7.26 29.31
C LEU A 304 -14.38 -6.08 29.64
N SER A 305 -15.02 -6.15 30.81
CA SER A 305 -15.84 -5.03 31.29
C SER A 305 -15.05 -3.94 32.02
N ASN A 306 -13.79 -4.21 32.41
CA ASN A 306 -12.91 -3.34 33.23
C ASN A 306 -11.47 -3.38 32.71
N THR A 307 -10.60 -2.48 33.20
CA THR A 307 -9.14 -2.57 32.97
C THR A 307 -8.61 -3.94 33.39
N GLY A 308 -7.75 -4.55 32.56
CA GLY A 308 -7.17 -5.87 32.82
C GLY A 308 -6.45 -6.45 31.60
N ILE A 309 -6.09 -7.73 31.70
CA ILE A 309 -5.53 -8.53 30.59
C ILE A 309 -6.52 -9.66 30.30
N ASN A 310 -6.90 -9.81 29.04
CA ASN A 310 -7.70 -10.95 28.60
C ASN A 310 -6.77 -11.96 27.93
N TYR A 311 -6.66 -13.15 28.53
CA TYR A 311 -5.71 -14.15 28.08
C TYR A 311 -6.33 -15.05 27.02
N GLY A 312 -5.75 -15.16 25.84
CA GLY A 312 -6.19 -16.09 24.80
C GLY A 312 -7.54 -15.75 24.14
N ARG A 313 -7.93 -14.47 24.09
CA ARG A 313 -9.25 -14.00 23.61
C ARG A 313 -9.25 -13.05 22.41
N ALA A 314 -8.10 -12.64 21.88
CA ALA A 314 -8.09 -12.05 20.55
C ALA A 314 -8.46 -13.12 19.50
N PHE A 315 -9.06 -12.71 18.39
CA PHE A 315 -9.48 -13.60 17.31
C PHE A 315 -8.55 -13.43 16.12
N ARG A 316 -7.83 -14.50 15.74
CA ARG A 316 -6.95 -14.50 14.58
C ARG A 316 -7.70 -14.96 13.35
N ILE A 317 -7.72 -14.14 12.31
CA ILE A 317 -8.22 -14.48 10.98
C ILE A 317 -7.03 -14.91 10.12
N ALA A 318 -7.15 -16.03 9.40
CA ALA A 318 -6.15 -16.52 8.45
C ALA A 318 -6.81 -16.84 7.12
N SER A 319 -6.12 -16.56 6.00
CA SER A 319 -6.57 -16.89 4.66
C SER A 319 -5.45 -17.44 3.77
N ASN A 320 -5.82 -18.17 2.71
CA ASN A 320 -4.87 -18.70 1.72
C ASN A 320 -4.52 -17.70 0.60
N LEU A 321 -5.28 -16.61 0.51
CA LEU A 321 -5.15 -15.52 -0.46
C LEU A 321 -5.46 -14.19 0.25
N PRO A 322 -4.95 -13.05 -0.25
CA PRO A 322 -5.20 -11.75 0.36
C PRO A 322 -6.69 -11.43 0.49
N VAL A 323 -7.06 -10.88 1.64
CA VAL A 323 -8.40 -10.38 1.97
C VAL A 323 -8.28 -9.00 2.59
N VAL A 324 -9.40 -8.29 2.66
CA VAL A 324 -9.58 -7.13 3.56
C VAL A 324 -10.48 -7.55 4.72
N ALA A 325 -10.27 -6.98 5.91
CA ALA A 325 -11.06 -7.29 7.08
C ALA A 325 -11.51 -6.03 7.82
N THR A 326 -12.74 -6.03 8.31
CA THR A 326 -13.28 -5.02 9.23
C THR A 326 -13.84 -5.70 10.46
N GLN A 327 -13.69 -5.07 11.62
CA GLN A 327 -14.35 -5.47 12.86
C GLN A 327 -15.64 -4.67 13.03
N TRP A 328 -16.64 -5.27 13.67
CA TRP A 328 -17.93 -4.68 13.95
C TRP A 328 -18.37 -4.99 15.38
N ASN A 329 -18.85 -3.99 16.11
CA ASN A 329 -19.33 -4.17 17.47
C ASN A 329 -20.59 -3.32 17.78
N PRO A 330 -21.80 -3.89 17.59
CA PRO A 330 -22.10 -5.13 16.89
C PRO A 330 -22.34 -4.97 15.38
N ILE A 331 -22.27 -6.09 14.64
CA ILE A 331 -22.84 -6.17 13.29
C ILE A 331 -24.38 -6.20 13.34
N GLY A 332 -25.04 -5.63 12.34
CA GLY A 332 -26.48 -5.43 12.37
C GLY A 332 -26.86 -4.29 13.33
N GLY A 333 -25.98 -3.32 13.51
CA GLY A 333 -25.97 -2.39 14.65
C GLY A 333 -27.17 -1.45 14.76
N GLN A 334 -27.97 -1.27 13.70
CA GLN A 334 -29.07 -0.30 13.73
C GLN A 334 -30.05 -0.55 14.90
N SER A 335 -30.48 -1.80 15.13
CA SER A 335 -31.41 -2.10 16.22
C SER A 335 -30.74 -2.25 17.59
N ALA A 336 -29.41 -2.21 17.63
CA ALA A 336 -28.60 -2.27 18.85
C ALA A 336 -28.36 -0.89 19.48
N TYR A 337 -28.40 0.19 18.68
CA TYR A 337 -28.15 1.58 19.09
C TYR A 337 -26.79 1.78 19.76
N THR A 338 -25.79 1.01 19.32
CA THR A 338 -24.43 1.09 19.85
C THR A 338 -23.38 0.55 18.86
N GLY A 339 -23.69 0.65 17.56
CA GLY A 339 -22.96 -0.03 16.49
C GLY A 339 -21.77 0.79 16.04
N GLU A 340 -20.62 0.14 15.89
CA GLU A 340 -19.50 0.71 15.17
C GLU A 340 -18.77 -0.33 14.33
N ALA A 341 -17.89 0.15 13.46
CA ALA A 341 -16.98 -0.66 12.69
C ALA A 341 -15.58 -0.03 12.67
N SER A 342 -14.57 -0.86 12.49
CA SER A 342 -13.22 -0.39 12.22
C SER A 342 -12.51 -1.25 11.18
N LEU A 343 -11.69 -0.63 10.34
CA LEU A 343 -10.82 -1.34 9.43
C LEU A 343 -9.72 -2.06 10.21
N LEU A 344 -9.54 -3.34 9.92
CA LEU A 344 -8.43 -4.12 10.47
C LEU A 344 -7.23 -4.09 9.54
N LEU A 345 -6.07 -3.72 10.08
CA LEU A 345 -4.80 -3.87 9.38
C LEU A 345 -4.31 -5.32 9.49
N PRO A 346 -3.69 -5.89 8.45
CA PRO A 346 -3.08 -7.21 8.56
C PRO A 346 -1.81 -7.18 9.40
N THR A 347 -1.40 -8.34 9.91
CA THR A 347 -0.25 -8.52 10.81
C THR A 347 1.08 -8.02 10.25
N HIS A 348 1.24 -7.93 8.93
CA HIS A 348 2.45 -7.39 8.29
C HIS A 348 2.45 -5.85 8.19
N ALA A 349 1.30 -5.20 8.40
CA ALA A 349 1.12 -3.76 8.28
C ALA A 349 0.90 -3.07 9.64
N VAL A 350 0.81 -3.84 10.74
CA VAL A 350 0.88 -3.28 12.10
C VAL A 350 2.34 -3.13 12.52
N ALA A 351 2.62 -2.20 13.43
CA ALA A 351 3.96 -1.82 13.84
C ALA A 351 4.12 -1.81 15.36
N ASN A 352 5.10 -1.03 15.84
CA ASN A 352 5.54 -1.01 17.23
C ASN A 352 5.16 0.26 17.99
N ASP A 353 5.00 1.38 17.30
CA ASP A 353 4.87 2.70 17.91
C ASP A 353 3.52 3.33 17.56
N TYR A 354 2.78 3.76 18.59
CA TYR A 354 1.44 4.32 18.45
C TYR A 354 1.22 5.50 19.40
N ILE A 355 0.40 6.45 18.95
CA ILE A 355 -0.20 7.48 19.81
C ILE A 355 -1.71 7.27 19.78
N ASN A 356 -2.30 7.00 20.95
CA ASN A 356 -3.72 6.70 21.07
C ASN A 356 -4.61 7.90 20.72
N VAL A 357 -5.75 7.62 20.09
CA VAL A 357 -6.83 8.57 19.84
C VAL A 357 -8.14 7.96 20.34
N ALA A 358 -8.90 8.71 21.15
CA ALA A 358 -10.11 8.22 21.81
C ALA A 358 -11.10 9.38 22.09
N TRP A 359 -12.00 9.23 23.06
CA TRP A 359 -12.95 10.27 23.46
C TRP A 359 -13.20 10.27 24.98
N HIS A 360 -13.42 11.45 25.59
CA HIS A 360 -13.46 11.58 27.06
C HIS A 360 -14.85 11.51 27.70
N ASN A 361 -15.90 12.01 27.03
CA ASN A 361 -17.22 12.21 27.63
C ASN A 361 -18.28 11.26 27.06
N GLY A 362 -19.19 10.82 27.92
CA GLY A 362 -20.23 9.88 27.55
C GLY A 362 -21.44 9.89 28.46
N ALA A 363 -22.27 8.85 28.34
CA ALA A 363 -23.39 8.65 29.26
C ALA A 363 -22.92 8.60 30.73
N GLY A 364 -23.70 9.21 31.62
CA GLY A 364 -23.30 9.33 33.03
C GLY A 364 -23.08 7.97 33.71
N ASN A 365 -22.03 7.87 34.51
CA ASN A 365 -21.50 6.63 35.11
C ASN A 365 -20.88 5.61 34.14
N ILE A 366 -20.68 5.95 32.86
CA ILE A 366 -19.84 5.18 31.95
C ILE A 366 -18.38 5.63 32.13
N PRO A 367 -17.40 4.70 32.20
CA PRO A 367 -15.98 5.06 32.14
C PRO A 367 -15.66 5.96 30.94
N GLY A 368 -14.61 6.78 31.04
CA GLY A 368 -14.16 7.60 29.92
C GLY A 368 -13.55 6.74 28.80
N SER A 369 -12.59 7.32 28.08
CA SER A 369 -11.89 6.61 26.99
C SER A 369 -11.32 5.24 27.41
N TYR A 370 -11.12 4.39 26.41
CA TYR A 370 -10.34 3.17 26.55
C TYR A 370 -9.16 3.13 25.56
N LEU A 371 -8.18 2.29 25.89
CA LEU A 371 -7.05 1.89 25.06
C LEU A 371 -6.94 0.36 25.16
N VAL A 372 -6.91 -0.33 24.01
CA VAL A 372 -6.75 -1.79 23.93
C VAL A 372 -5.52 -2.12 23.10
N ILE A 373 -4.68 -3.06 23.56
CA ILE A 373 -3.42 -3.45 22.91
C ILE A 373 -3.35 -4.97 22.82
N ALA A 374 -3.36 -5.54 21.61
CA ALA A 374 -3.35 -6.99 21.39
C ALA A 374 -2.04 -7.48 20.76
N ALA A 375 -1.52 -8.59 21.28
CA ALA A 375 -0.26 -9.18 20.82
C ALA A 375 -0.48 -10.16 19.67
N THR A 376 0.36 -10.03 18.65
CA THR A 376 0.41 -10.94 17.48
C THR A 376 1.33 -12.14 17.70
N GLU A 377 2.20 -12.05 18.70
CA GLU A 377 3.26 -13.01 18.99
C GLU A 377 3.47 -13.20 20.51
N ASP A 378 3.97 -14.36 20.90
CA ASP A 378 4.35 -14.66 22.29
C ASP A 378 5.49 -13.75 22.78
N ASN A 379 5.53 -13.50 24.09
CA ASN A 379 6.53 -12.65 24.75
C ASN A 379 6.58 -11.23 24.15
N THR A 380 5.42 -10.66 23.83
CA THR A 380 5.31 -9.27 23.42
C THR A 380 5.39 -8.38 24.67
N GLN A 381 6.43 -7.56 24.71
CA GLN A 381 6.61 -6.52 25.72
C GLN A 381 5.91 -5.25 25.24
N VAL A 382 4.93 -4.80 26.00
CA VAL A 382 4.18 -3.57 25.75
C VAL A 382 4.59 -2.53 26.78
N LYS A 383 5.05 -1.37 26.32
CA LYS A 383 5.30 -0.21 27.16
C LYS A 383 4.19 0.81 26.93
N VAL A 384 3.54 1.23 28.00
CA VAL A 384 2.47 2.24 27.95
C VAL A 384 2.89 3.45 28.77
N LYS A 385 2.91 4.64 28.15
CA LYS A 385 2.99 5.93 28.83
C LYS A 385 1.65 6.64 28.66
N PRO A 386 0.73 6.56 29.64
CA PRO A 386 -0.61 7.12 29.48
C PRO A 386 -0.54 8.67 29.53
N SER A 387 -1.46 9.36 28.88
CA SER A 387 -1.56 10.83 28.97
C SER A 387 -2.08 11.31 30.33
N ILE A 388 -2.76 10.43 31.09
CA ILE A 388 -3.30 10.68 32.42
C ILE A 388 -3.06 9.50 33.38
N PRO A 389 -3.15 9.68 34.71
CA PRO A 389 -2.99 8.58 35.66
C PRO A 389 -4.04 7.48 35.48
N VAL A 390 -3.58 6.22 35.48
CA VAL A 390 -4.45 5.03 35.39
C VAL A 390 -4.36 4.23 36.69
N ALA A 391 -5.51 3.87 37.25
CA ALA A 391 -5.57 3.06 38.46
C ALA A 391 -5.11 1.61 38.22
N ALA A 392 -4.58 0.96 39.26
CA ALA A 392 -4.25 -0.46 39.18
C ALA A 392 -5.51 -1.33 39.06
N SER A 393 -5.37 -2.46 38.37
CA SER A 393 -6.36 -3.55 38.32
C SER A 393 -5.74 -4.84 38.91
N PRO A 394 -6.48 -5.95 39.01
CA PRO A 394 -5.91 -7.23 39.44
C PRO A 394 -4.72 -7.69 38.58
N ASP A 395 -4.76 -7.44 37.26
CA ASP A 395 -3.78 -7.95 36.29
C ASP A 395 -2.84 -6.85 35.75
N THR A 396 -3.10 -5.58 36.06
CA THR A 396 -2.28 -4.45 35.61
C THR A 396 -1.89 -3.53 36.78
N PRO A 397 -0.63 -3.07 36.86
CA PRO A 397 -0.24 -2.09 37.86
C PRO A 397 -0.86 -0.71 37.53
N ALA A 398 -0.81 0.21 38.50
CA ALA A 398 -1.13 1.61 38.24
C ALA A 398 -0.10 2.20 37.26
N MET A 399 -0.55 3.07 36.35
CA MET A 399 0.30 3.70 35.35
C MET A 399 0.39 5.21 35.59
N ASN A 400 1.60 5.76 35.48
CA ASN A 400 1.90 7.18 35.70
C ASN A 400 2.26 7.87 34.37
N PRO A 401 1.70 9.04 34.03
CA PRO A 401 2.04 9.76 32.81
C PRO A 401 3.52 10.13 32.63
N ALA A 402 4.27 10.20 33.73
CA ALA A 402 5.68 10.58 33.71
C ALA A 402 6.63 9.44 33.26
N ALA A 403 6.16 8.19 33.16
CA ALA A 403 7.03 7.06 32.86
C ALA A 403 6.28 5.91 32.15
N PHE A 404 7.03 5.14 31.38
CA PHE A 404 6.51 3.90 30.79
C PHE A 404 6.24 2.84 31.86
N THR A 405 5.07 2.21 31.75
CA THR A 405 4.73 0.97 32.44
C THR A 405 4.92 -0.19 31.47
N ILE A 406 5.63 -1.24 31.89
CA ILE A 406 5.92 -2.40 31.06
C ILE A 406 5.00 -3.56 31.45
N LEU A 407 4.32 -4.11 30.44
CA LEU A 407 3.48 -5.30 30.52
C LEU A 407 4.02 -6.35 29.55
N ASN A 408 3.83 -7.63 29.87
CA ASN A 408 4.16 -8.73 28.95
C ASN A 408 2.90 -9.54 28.70
N ILE A 409 2.64 -9.81 27.43
CA ILE A 409 1.49 -10.57 26.96
C ILE A 409 1.94 -11.53 25.86
N ASP A 410 1.24 -12.66 25.73
CA ASP A 410 1.51 -13.66 24.70
C ASP A 410 0.57 -13.51 23.50
N ARG A 411 0.80 -14.28 22.42
CA ARG A 411 -0.10 -14.26 21.27
C ARG A 411 -1.52 -14.57 21.73
N TYR A 412 -2.50 -13.86 21.18
CA TYR A 412 -3.93 -13.91 21.57
C TYR A 412 -4.30 -13.18 22.86
N ASP A 413 -3.35 -12.72 23.64
CA ASP A 413 -3.64 -11.89 24.80
C ASP A 413 -3.82 -10.43 24.36
N TYR A 414 -4.63 -9.70 25.11
CA TYR A 414 -4.69 -8.25 24.97
C TYR A 414 -4.86 -7.54 26.31
N ILE A 415 -4.29 -6.34 26.39
CA ILE A 415 -4.42 -5.42 27.51
C ILE A 415 -5.58 -4.48 27.21
N GLN A 416 -6.42 -4.23 28.21
CA GLN A 416 -7.43 -3.19 28.16
C GLN A 416 -7.19 -2.19 29.29
N VAL A 417 -7.14 -0.92 28.94
CA VAL A 417 -7.02 0.20 29.87
C VAL A 417 -8.26 1.07 29.73
N MET A 418 -8.95 1.30 30.84
CA MET A 418 -10.06 2.26 30.92
C MET A 418 -9.81 3.26 32.03
N VAL A 419 -10.31 4.47 31.82
CA VAL A 419 -10.18 5.58 32.78
C VAL A 419 -11.55 6.02 33.31
N PRO A 420 -11.60 6.73 34.45
CA PRO A 420 -12.86 7.21 35.02
C PRO A 420 -13.66 8.09 34.06
N GLU A 421 -14.94 8.28 34.36
CA GLU A 421 -15.84 9.18 33.61
C GLU A 421 -15.19 10.56 33.36
N GLY A 422 -15.33 11.08 32.14
CA GLY A 422 -14.81 12.38 31.74
C GLY A 422 -13.30 12.43 31.49
N SER A 423 -12.62 11.29 31.49
CA SER A 423 -11.16 11.20 31.34
C SER A 423 -10.75 10.74 29.93
N ASP A 424 -9.67 11.32 29.39
CA ASP A 424 -9.18 11.09 28.02
C ASP A 424 -7.78 10.44 28.02
N LEU A 425 -7.63 9.35 27.28
CA LEU A 425 -6.38 8.64 27.01
C LEU A 425 -5.78 9.03 25.65
N SER A 426 -6.39 9.96 24.91
CA SER A 426 -5.78 10.49 23.69
C SER A 426 -4.41 11.08 24.01
N GLY A 427 -3.43 10.88 23.11
CA GLY A 427 -2.04 11.26 23.33
C GLY A 427 -1.22 10.27 24.17
N SER A 428 -1.82 9.17 24.65
CA SER A 428 -1.06 8.08 25.31
C SER A 428 -0.13 7.40 24.30
N ILE A 429 1.10 7.13 24.71
CA ILE A 429 2.12 6.49 23.86
C ILE A 429 2.20 5.01 24.18
N VAL A 430 2.21 4.19 23.13
CA VAL A 430 2.43 2.74 23.20
C VAL A 430 3.65 2.39 22.37
N GLU A 431 4.60 1.69 22.97
CA GLU A 431 5.76 1.09 22.29
C GLU A 431 5.75 -0.43 22.53
N THR A 432 6.02 -1.23 21.50
CA THR A 432 6.16 -2.67 21.64
C THR A 432 7.47 -3.18 21.06
N ASN A 433 7.95 -4.34 21.52
CA ASN A 433 9.12 -5.00 20.90
C ASN A 433 8.76 -5.89 19.70
N LYS A 434 7.46 -6.12 19.47
CA LYS A 434 6.89 -6.95 18.41
C LYS A 434 5.58 -6.32 17.92
N PRO A 435 5.25 -6.44 16.63
CA PRO A 435 4.07 -5.77 16.08
C PRO A 435 2.79 -6.06 16.87
N ALA A 436 1.99 -5.04 17.15
CA ALA A 436 0.79 -5.16 17.98
C ALA A 436 -0.38 -4.37 17.40
N TYR A 437 -1.60 -4.76 17.76
CA TYR A 437 -2.79 -4.00 17.40
C TYR A 437 -3.13 -3.04 18.52
N VAL A 438 -3.44 -1.79 18.19
CA VAL A 438 -3.87 -0.77 19.16
C VAL A 438 -5.24 -0.25 18.74
N PHE A 439 -6.18 -0.22 19.69
CA PHE A 439 -7.51 0.33 19.48
C PHE A 439 -7.80 1.41 20.52
N GLY A 440 -8.44 2.48 20.07
CA GLY A 440 -8.90 3.57 20.91
C GLY A 440 -10.40 3.80 20.73
N GLY A 441 -11.05 4.31 21.78
CA GLY A 441 -12.49 4.52 21.72
C GLY A 441 -13.13 4.89 23.05
N HIS A 442 -14.43 4.67 23.15
CA HIS A 442 -15.25 4.96 24.33
C HIS A 442 -16.51 4.07 24.33
N LYS A 443 -17.00 3.64 25.51
CA LYS A 443 -18.11 2.67 25.58
C LYS A 443 -19.49 3.21 25.17
N CYS A 444 -19.73 4.50 25.41
CA CYS A 444 -20.93 5.23 24.98
C CYS A 444 -20.70 6.75 25.01
N ALA A 445 -20.11 7.31 23.96
CA ALA A 445 -19.69 8.70 23.85
C ALA A 445 -20.83 9.62 23.46
N TYR A 446 -20.98 10.75 24.15
CA TYR A 446 -21.76 11.88 23.65
C TYR A 446 -20.83 12.80 22.88
N ILE A 447 -21.22 13.17 21.68
CA ILE A 447 -20.41 14.05 20.82
C ILE A 447 -21.27 15.20 20.31
N PRO A 448 -20.90 16.47 20.59
CA PRO A 448 -19.82 16.90 21.48
C PRO A 448 -20.10 16.66 22.97
N ASP A 449 -21.32 16.93 23.44
CA ASP A 449 -21.76 16.70 24.82
C ASP A 449 -23.31 16.67 24.88
N TRP A 450 -23.86 15.90 25.82
CA TRP A 450 -25.29 15.92 26.13
C TRP A 450 -25.58 16.68 27.43
N PRO A 451 -26.59 17.56 27.47
CA PRO A 451 -27.44 18.03 26.35
C PRO A 451 -26.76 19.12 25.48
N PRO A 452 -27.15 19.30 24.20
CA PRO A 452 -28.33 18.72 23.55
C PRO A 452 -28.06 17.48 22.67
N TYR A 453 -26.82 17.00 22.53
CA TYR A 453 -26.46 15.95 21.57
C TYR A 453 -26.60 14.54 22.16
N ALA A 454 -27.84 14.06 22.28
CA ALA A 454 -28.11 12.63 22.40
C ALA A 454 -28.14 11.99 20.99
N TRP A 455 -28.11 10.68 20.80
CA TRP A 455 -27.81 9.63 21.77
C TRP A 455 -26.29 9.40 21.84
N CYS A 456 -25.82 8.60 22.81
CA CYS A 456 -24.41 8.21 22.83
C CYS A 456 -24.23 6.88 22.12
N ASP A 457 -22.99 6.63 21.68
CA ASP A 457 -22.65 5.40 20.97
C ASP A 457 -21.26 4.88 21.40
N HIS A 458 -21.06 3.58 21.27
CA HIS A 458 -19.73 2.98 21.30
C HIS A 458 -18.88 3.57 20.19
N LEU A 459 -17.61 3.85 20.49
CA LEU A 459 -16.61 4.25 19.50
C LEU A 459 -15.52 3.19 19.48
N GLU A 460 -15.08 2.78 18.30
CA GLU A 460 -13.88 1.96 18.12
C GLU A 460 -13.14 2.34 16.84
N GLU A 461 -11.82 2.46 16.93
CA GLU A 461 -10.95 2.53 15.76
C GLU A 461 -9.63 1.81 16.03
N GLN A 462 -9.14 0.99 15.08
CA GLN A 462 -7.77 0.51 15.10
C GLN A 462 -6.84 1.69 14.79
N VAL A 463 -6.10 2.14 15.80
CA VAL A 463 -5.18 3.28 15.68
C VAL A 463 -4.11 2.95 14.64
N LEU A 464 -3.93 3.84 13.67
CA LEU A 464 -2.88 3.69 12.67
C LEU A 464 -1.49 3.76 13.32
N PRO A 465 -0.55 2.89 12.92
CA PRO A 465 0.85 2.97 13.35
C PRO A 465 1.43 4.36 13.15
N LEU A 466 2.26 4.84 14.08
CA LEU A 466 2.86 6.17 14.01
C LEU A 466 3.68 6.37 12.73
N GLU A 467 4.34 5.31 12.25
CA GLU A 467 5.11 5.35 11.00
C GLU A 467 4.24 5.51 9.74
N ALA A 468 2.94 5.20 9.82
CA ALA A 468 2.00 5.34 8.69
C ALA A 468 1.30 6.71 8.63
N TRP A 469 1.56 7.60 9.61
CA TRP A 469 0.98 8.95 9.64
C TRP A 469 1.58 9.81 8.53
N GLY A 470 0.74 10.56 7.83
CA GLY A 470 1.14 11.44 6.74
C GLY A 470 1.03 12.92 7.10
N THR A 471 1.29 13.76 6.11
CA THR A 471 1.21 15.22 6.23
C THR A 471 0.00 15.82 5.53
N GLU A 472 -0.65 15.04 4.66
CA GLU A 472 -1.74 15.51 3.80
C GLU A 472 -3.01 14.68 4.05
N TYR A 473 -4.13 15.33 4.37
CA TYR A 473 -5.41 14.66 4.60
C TYR A 473 -6.58 15.40 3.98
N ILE A 474 -7.60 14.65 3.60
CA ILE A 474 -8.92 15.19 3.31
C ILE A 474 -9.86 14.82 4.44
N ALA A 475 -10.23 15.82 5.24
CA ALA A 475 -11.24 15.71 6.29
C ALA A 475 -12.64 15.71 5.65
N ALA A 476 -13.05 14.54 5.19
CA ALA A 476 -14.34 14.30 4.57
C ALA A 476 -15.41 14.05 5.66
N ARG A 477 -16.29 15.03 5.89
CA ARG A 477 -17.33 14.95 6.92
C ARG A 477 -18.41 13.91 6.62
N ASN A 478 -19.20 13.53 7.63
CA ASN A 478 -20.39 12.71 7.44
C ASN A 478 -21.37 13.33 6.41
N PRO A 479 -22.09 12.51 5.63
CA PRO A 479 -23.21 12.96 4.81
C PRO A 479 -24.21 13.79 5.62
N ILE A 480 -24.81 14.80 4.99
CA ILE A 480 -25.74 15.72 5.68
C ILE A 480 -27.01 14.95 6.03
N ARG A 481 -27.26 14.75 7.33
CA ARG A 481 -28.38 13.94 7.85
C ARG A 481 -29.75 14.59 7.72
N THR A 482 -29.80 15.90 7.51
CA THR A 482 -31.07 16.56 7.20
C THR A 482 -30.86 17.74 6.24
N PRO A 483 -31.50 17.75 5.06
CA PRO A 483 -31.41 18.88 4.13
C PRO A 483 -31.86 20.20 4.80
N ALA A 484 -31.16 21.30 4.53
CA ALA A 484 -31.33 22.62 5.16
C ALA A 484 -32.75 23.24 5.07
N ASN A 485 -33.68 22.61 4.35
CA ASN A 485 -35.06 23.06 4.16
C ASN A 485 -36.11 22.26 4.94
N GLN A 486 -35.72 21.25 5.73
CA GLN A 486 -36.66 20.52 6.57
C GLN A 486 -36.96 21.25 7.89
N GLN A 487 -38.26 21.41 8.19
CA GLN A 487 -38.73 22.04 9.42
C GLN A 487 -38.34 21.19 10.64
N GLY A 488 -37.45 21.71 11.49
CA GLY A 488 -37.00 21.05 12.72
C GLY A 488 -35.57 20.49 12.67
N ALA A 489 -34.90 20.58 11.52
CA ALA A 489 -33.46 20.30 11.42
C ALA A 489 -32.64 21.33 12.23
N PRO A 490 -31.46 20.96 12.75
CA PRO A 490 -30.56 21.95 13.32
C PRO A 490 -30.08 22.88 12.21
N ASP A 491 -29.74 24.12 12.57
CA ASP A 491 -29.30 25.13 11.58
C ASP A 491 -28.10 24.63 10.75
N LYS A 492 -27.26 23.74 11.31
CA LYS A 492 -26.02 23.19 10.74
C LYS A 492 -25.79 21.74 11.22
N ASP A 493 -25.48 20.83 10.29
CA ASP A 493 -24.94 19.49 10.59
C ASP A 493 -23.40 19.61 10.71
N ARG A 494 -22.87 19.44 11.92
CA ARG A 494 -21.46 19.63 12.25
C ARG A 494 -20.80 18.30 12.53
N MET A 495 -19.51 18.20 12.25
CA MET A 495 -18.67 17.08 12.67
C MET A 495 -17.59 17.61 13.61
N VAL A 496 -17.27 16.85 14.65
CA VAL A 496 -16.14 17.16 15.54
C VAL A 496 -14.89 16.53 14.96
N TRP A 497 -13.78 17.26 14.99
CA TRP A 497 -12.49 16.83 14.48
C TRP A 497 -11.46 16.86 15.61
N ARG A 498 -10.62 15.83 15.66
CA ARG A 498 -9.41 15.82 16.48
C ARG A 498 -8.19 15.66 15.58
N ILE A 499 -7.14 16.45 15.85
CA ILE A 499 -5.84 16.29 15.22
C ILE A 499 -4.79 16.10 16.30
N ILE A 500 -3.88 15.14 16.11
CA ILE A 500 -2.79 14.82 17.03
C ILE A 500 -1.44 15.05 16.34
N GLY A 501 -0.52 15.77 16.97
CA GLY A 501 0.82 16.03 16.46
C GLY A 501 1.77 14.86 16.72
N SER A 502 2.58 14.44 15.74
CA SER A 502 3.68 13.49 15.99
C SER A 502 4.95 14.17 16.53
N LYS A 503 5.14 15.47 16.22
CA LYS A 503 6.34 16.26 16.55
C LYS A 503 5.98 17.63 17.13
N ASP A 504 6.86 18.14 17.98
CA ASP A 504 6.75 19.47 18.57
C ASP A 504 6.81 20.57 17.50
N GLY A 505 5.98 21.59 17.64
CA GLY A 505 5.97 22.73 16.72
C GLY A 505 5.45 22.43 15.31
N THR A 506 4.67 21.36 15.12
CA THR A 506 4.02 21.03 13.85
C THR A 506 3.03 22.14 13.49
N THR A 507 3.12 22.72 12.29
CA THR A 507 2.12 23.65 11.77
C THR A 507 1.13 22.90 10.88
N VAL A 508 -0.16 23.03 11.17
CA VAL A 508 -1.26 22.42 10.41
C VAL A 508 -2.06 23.51 9.72
N ASN A 509 -2.16 23.47 8.39
CA ASN A 509 -2.89 24.41 7.55
C ASN A 509 -4.22 23.81 7.08
N PHE A 510 -5.23 24.67 6.88
CA PHE A 510 -6.57 24.25 6.46
C PHE A 510 -7.02 24.97 5.18
N THR A 511 -7.51 24.19 4.20
CA THR A 511 -8.10 24.71 2.96
C THR A 511 -9.47 24.08 2.69
N PRO A 512 -10.58 24.84 2.66
CA PRO A 512 -10.68 26.26 2.99
C PRO A 512 -10.37 26.54 4.47
N THR A 513 -10.28 27.82 4.83
CA THR A 513 -10.20 28.23 6.25
C THR A 513 -11.41 27.73 7.03
N ILE A 514 -11.14 27.09 8.17
CA ILE A 514 -12.14 26.53 9.07
C ILE A 514 -12.35 27.41 10.31
N GLU A 515 -13.21 26.96 11.22
CA GLU A 515 -13.67 27.68 12.42
C GLU A 515 -12.54 28.12 13.36
N ILE A 516 -11.45 27.36 13.44
CA ILE A 516 -10.28 27.68 14.28
C ILE A 516 -9.24 28.56 13.58
N GLY A 517 -9.48 28.94 12.32
CA GLY A 517 -8.57 29.74 11.50
C GLY A 517 -7.97 28.95 10.33
N ALA A 518 -7.03 29.58 9.63
CA ALA A 518 -6.40 29.00 8.45
C ALA A 518 -5.23 28.06 8.80
N SER A 519 -4.73 28.12 10.03
CA SER A 519 -3.60 27.35 10.51
C SER A 519 -3.56 27.28 12.04
N VAL A 520 -2.97 26.23 12.58
CA VAL A 520 -2.71 26.05 14.03
C VAL A 520 -1.34 25.40 14.24
N ASN A 521 -0.73 25.60 15.40
CA ASN A 521 0.47 24.86 15.81
C ASN A 521 0.08 23.82 16.84
N ILE A 522 0.71 22.65 16.78
CA ILE A 522 0.45 21.53 17.66
C ILE A 522 1.79 20.88 18.06
N ASP A 523 1.91 20.51 19.33
CA ASP A 523 3.07 19.80 19.85
C ASP A 523 2.90 18.27 19.81
N ALA A 524 3.96 17.51 20.05
CA ALA A 524 3.90 16.04 20.01
C ALA A 524 2.95 15.49 21.08
N GLY A 525 1.98 14.67 20.64
CA GLY A 525 0.94 14.09 21.50
C GLY A 525 -0.13 15.09 21.97
N GLU A 526 -0.03 16.38 21.61
CA GLU A 526 -1.11 17.33 21.84
C GLU A 526 -2.31 16.98 20.95
N VAL A 527 -3.52 17.19 21.47
CA VAL A 527 -4.78 16.99 20.75
C VAL A 527 -5.46 18.33 20.59
N ILE A 528 -5.69 18.76 19.35
CA ILE A 528 -6.60 19.87 19.07
C ILE A 528 -7.99 19.31 18.75
N GLN A 529 -9.04 19.96 19.25
CA GLN A 529 -10.42 19.58 18.99
C GLN A 529 -11.23 20.78 18.52
N PHE A 530 -12.01 20.62 17.45
CA PHE A 530 -12.89 21.66 16.92
C PHE A 530 -14.08 21.07 16.15
N GLU A 531 -15.07 21.90 15.85
CA GLU A 531 -16.22 21.53 15.02
C GLU A 531 -16.11 22.20 13.65
N SER A 532 -16.47 21.47 12.58
CA SER A 532 -16.64 22.05 11.25
C SER A 532 -17.86 21.54 10.51
N GLU A 533 -18.39 22.39 9.64
CA GLU A 533 -19.56 22.12 8.78
C GLU A 533 -19.14 21.72 7.35
N PHE A 534 -17.86 21.82 7.04
CA PHE A 534 -17.34 21.67 5.68
C PHE A 534 -16.38 20.49 5.58
N ASP A 535 -16.27 19.96 4.37
CA ASP A 535 -15.10 19.17 3.98
C ASP A 535 -13.90 20.13 3.83
N PHE A 536 -12.72 19.72 4.32
CA PHE A 536 -11.51 20.53 4.22
C PHE A 536 -10.26 19.67 4.02
N HIS A 537 -9.25 20.29 3.43
CA HIS A 537 -7.91 19.76 3.26
C HIS A 537 -7.02 20.19 4.43
N VAL A 538 -6.24 19.25 4.94
CA VAL A 538 -5.24 19.42 5.98
C VAL A 538 -3.86 19.24 5.35
N ASP A 539 -3.00 20.25 5.52
CA ASP A 539 -1.60 20.24 5.06
C ASP A 539 -0.70 20.59 6.25
N ALA A 540 0.08 19.62 6.73
CA ALA A 540 0.92 19.75 7.91
C ALA A 540 2.42 19.75 7.56
N THR A 541 3.23 20.44 8.36
CA THR A 541 4.70 20.44 8.17
C THR A 541 5.37 19.14 8.59
N ASP A 542 4.73 18.41 9.50
CA ASP A 542 5.18 17.15 10.07
C ASP A 542 3.97 16.23 10.26
N PRO A 543 4.17 14.90 10.35
CA PRO A 543 3.06 13.96 10.38
C PRO A 543 2.07 14.19 11.52
N VAL A 544 0.79 14.05 11.24
CA VAL A 544 -0.31 14.18 12.20
C VAL A 544 -1.27 12.99 12.09
N LEU A 545 -2.15 12.79 13.06
CA LEU A 545 -3.34 11.94 12.88
C LEU A 545 -4.57 12.82 12.86
N VAL A 546 -5.51 12.54 11.94
CA VAL A 546 -6.77 13.26 11.82
C VAL A 546 -7.92 12.28 12.04
N ALA A 547 -8.77 12.53 13.03
CA ALA A 547 -9.96 11.73 13.32
C ALA A 547 -11.22 12.61 13.29
N GLY A 548 -12.27 12.11 12.65
CA GLY A 548 -13.59 12.72 12.62
C GLY A 548 -14.55 11.98 13.54
N TYR A 549 -15.48 12.73 14.12
CA TYR A 549 -16.51 12.23 15.01
C TYR A 549 -17.88 12.82 14.63
N MET A 550 -18.83 11.97 14.28
CA MET A 550 -20.19 12.43 14.02
C MET A 550 -20.88 12.83 15.32
N THR A 551 -21.69 13.88 15.31
CA THR A 551 -22.42 14.31 16.51
C THR A 551 -23.63 13.43 16.78
N GLY A 552 -24.17 13.47 18.01
CA GLY A 552 -25.44 12.82 18.33
C GLY A 552 -26.64 13.37 17.52
N GLY A 553 -27.59 12.50 17.20
CA GLY A 553 -28.75 12.76 16.33
C GLY A 553 -30.00 13.42 16.92
N ASP A 554 -30.10 13.68 18.23
CA ASP A 554 -31.33 14.16 18.92
C ASP A 554 -31.85 15.51 18.38
N LEU A 555 -30.96 16.29 17.77
CA LEU A 555 -31.32 17.54 17.11
C LEU A 555 -31.87 17.35 15.68
N PHE A 556 -31.74 16.17 15.10
CA PHE A 556 -32.10 15.86 13.72
C PHE A 556 -33.47 15.22 13.63
N VAL A 557 -34.15 15.43 12.49
CA VAL A 557 -35.48 14.86 12.27
C VAL A 557 -35.37 13.33 12.28
N GLY A 558 -36.17 12.68 13.11
CA GLY A 558 -36.13 11.21 13.24
C GLY A 558 -35.02 10.68 14.15
N ASN A 559 -34.27 11.57 14.82
CA ASN A 559 -33.06 11.26 15.58
C ASN A 559 -31.98 10.60 14.70
N GLU A 560 -31.78 11.13 13.49
CA GLU A 560 -30.89 10.52 12.50
C GLU A 560 -29.44 10.46 13.01
N GLY A 561 -28.94 9.24 13.14
CA GLY A 561 -27.62 8.88 13.61
C GLY A 561 -27.34 9.09 15.10
N ASP A 562 -26.25 8.49 15.54
CA ASP A 562 -25.56 8.71 16.81
C ASP A 562 -24.04 8.75 16.51
N PRO A 563 -23.17 9.03 17.50
CA PRO A 563 -21.76 9.29 17.20
C PRO A 563 -20.98 8.07 16.69
N TYR A 564 -20.38 8.15 15.51
CA TYR A 564 -19.28 7.25 15.12
C TYR A 564 -17.92 7.97 15.21
N MET A 565 -16.82 7.21 15.20
CA MET A 565 -15.44 7.69 15.10
C MET A 565 -14.78 7.10 13.85
N VAL A 566 -14.08 7.93 13.08
CA VAL A 566 -13.36 7.46 11.88
C VAL A 566 -12.03 8.18 11.73
N GLN A 567 -10.94 7.43 11.52
CA GLN A 567 -9.66 8.02 11.16
C GLN A 567 -9.64 8.39 9.67
N MET A 568 -9.16 9.58 9.35
CA MET A 568 -8.91 9.95 7.97
C MET A 568 -7.63 9.26 7.49
N VAL A 569 -7.68 8.75 6.27
CA VAL A 569 -6.52 8.13 5.61
C VAL A 569 -5.65 9.26 5.03
N PRO A 570 -4.31 9.25 5.26
CA PRO A 570 -3.42 10.18 4.60
C PRO A 570 -3.50 10.00 3.09
N VAL A 571 -3.42 11.07 2.30
CA VAL A 571 -3.63 10.98 0.85
C VAL A 571 -2.60 10.08 0.17
N GLU A 572 -1.37 10.03 0.69
CA GLU A 572 -0.29 9.17 0.21
C GLU A 572 -0.66 7.67 0.29
N GLN A 573 -1.53 7.34 1.25
CA GLN A 573 -1.99 5.99 1.57
C GLN A 573 -3.28 5.58 0.83
N PHE A 574 -3.81 6.42 -0.06
CA PHE A 574 -4.96 6.06 -0.89
C PHE A 574 -4.67 4.87 -1.82
N ARG A 575 -5.71 4.13 -2.20
CA ARG A 575 -5.63 2.93 -3.04
C ARG A 575 -6.37 3.10 -4.36
N THR A 576 -6.21 2.14 -5.26
CA THR A 576 -6.85 2.10 -6.58
C THR A 576 -7.98 1.08 -6.66
N ASP A 577 -8.09 0.16 -5.70
CA ASP A 577 -9.12 -0.89 -5.65
C ASP A 577 -9.59 -1.11 -4.21
N TYR A 578 -10.91 -1.24 -4.07
CA TYR A 578 -11.62 -1.36 -2.82
C TYR A 578 -12.73 -2.42 -2.93
N VAL A 579 -12.80 -3.30 -1.93
CA VAL A 579 -13.97 -4.12 -1.64
C VAL A 579 -14.40 -3.80 -0.22
N PHE A 580 -15.66 -3.45 -0.03
CA PHE A 580 -16.16 -2.98 1.26
C PHE A 580 -17.61 -3.44 1.54
N LEU A 581 -18.02 -3.32 2.80
CA LEU A 581 -19.35 -3.71 3.28
C LEU A 581 -20.12 -2.49 3.75
N ASN A 582 -21.30 -2.27 3.16
CA ASN A 582 -22.34 -1.48 3.81
C ASN A 582 -23.26 -2.43 4.58
N ASP A 583 -23.43 -2.23 5.88
CA ASP A 583 -24.31 -3.09 6.68
C ASP A 583 -25.77 -2.86 6.32
N GLU A 584 -26.41 -3.90 5.80
CA GLU A 584 -27.79 -3.89 5.30
C GLU A 584 -28.83 -3.60 6.39
N SER A 585 -28.41 -3.52 7.65
CA SER A 585 -29.30 -3.25 8.76
C SER A 585 -29.68 -1.79 8.91
N TYR A 586 -28.94 -0.85 8.30
CA TYR A 586 -29.10 0.60 8.43
C TYR A 586 -30.11 1.18 7.41
N ALA A 587 -30.69 2.34 7.74
CA ALA A 587 -31.74 2.96 6.93
C ALA A 587 -31.15 3.72 5.74
N ASP A 588 -30.00 4.33 5.97
CA ASP A 588 -29.22 5.07 5.00
C ASP A 588 -27.77 4.59 5.05
N ASP A 589 -27.17 4.34 3.89
CA ASP A 589 -25.81 3.80 3.77
C ASP A 589 -25.08 4.52 2.64
N TYR A 590 -23.81 4.82 2.88
CA TYR A 590 -23.03 5.68 2.01
C TYR A 590 -21.62 5.14 1.77
N ALA A 591 -21.11 5.41 0.57
CA ALA A 591 -19.68 5.42 0.28
C ALA A 591 -19.28 6.86 -0.05
N LYS A 592 -18.51 7.50 0.83
CA LYS A 592 -17.95 8.84 0.59
C LYS A 592 -16.57 8.69 -0.04
N LEU A 593 -16.47 9.17 -1.28
CA LEU A 593 -15.28 9.06 -2.12
C LEU A 593 -14.48 10.36 -2.07
N ILE A 594 -13.16 10.23 -2.07
CA ILE A 594 -12.20 11.34 -2.09
C ILE A 594 -11.26 11.12 -3.26
N ARG A 595 -11.13 12.09 -4.18
CA ARG A 595 -10.29 11.94 -5.37
C ARG A 595 -9.39 13.14 -5.64
N PRO A 596 -8.21 12.97 -6.28
CA PRO A 596 -7.59 14.06 -7.03
C PRO A 596 -8.58 14.61 -8.06
N THR A 597 -8.71 15.95 -8.17
CA THR A 597 -9.69 16.58 -9.04
C THR A 597 -9.57 16.06 -10.48
N GLY A 598 -10.69 15.53 -11.00
CA GLY A 598 -10.79 14.99 -12.36
C GLY A 598 -10.40 13.52 -12.52
N ALA A 599 -9.94 12.82 -11.48
CA ALA A 599 -9.72 11.38 -11.53
C ALA A 599 -11.06 10.62 -11.73
N ALA A 600 -11.10 9.66 -12.64
CA ALA A 600 -12.30 8.86 -12.87
C ALA A 600 -12.35 7.70 -11.87
N ILE A 601 -13.41 7.64 -11.07
CA ILE A 601 -13.67 6.51 -10.15
C ILE A 601 -14.89 5.76 -10.64
N GLU A 602 -14.77 4.45 -10.72
CA GLU A 602 -15.86 3.52 -11.01
C GLU A 602 -16.33 2.86 -9.72
N VAL A 603 -17.63 2.91 -9.45
CA VAL A 603 -18.27 2.13 -8.39
C VAL A 603 -19.06 1.03 -9.07
N GLY A 604 -18.85 -0.24 -8.70
CA GLY A 604 -19.35 -1.38 -9.48
C GLY A 604 -20.87 -1.34 -9.79
N CYS A 605 -21.67 -0.77 -8.89
CA CYS A 605 -23.11 -0.60 -9.06
C CYS A 605 -23.56 0.64 -9.85
N LEU A 606 -22.70 1.65 -10.00
CA LEU A 606 -23.00 2.93 -10.64
C LEU A 606 -22.27 3.11 -11.98
N GLY A 607 -21.16 2.39 -12.20
CA GLY A 607 -20.17 2.71 -13.22
C GLY A 607 -19.33 3.92 -12.81
N VAL A 608 -18.78 4.65 -13.80
CA VAL A 608 -18.04 5.88 -13.54
C VAL A 608 -18.93 6.92 -12.85
N VAL A 609 -18.50 7.41 -11.70
CA VAL A 609 -19.24 8.39 -10.90
C VAL A 609 -19.42 9.69 -11.71
N PRO A 610 -20.67 10.15 -11.94
CA PRO A 610 -20.94 11.35 -12.72
C PRO A 610 -20.28 12.63 -12.17
N GLU A 611 -19.72 13.44 -13.07
CA GLU A 611 -19.01 14.69 -12.70
C GLU A 611 -19.86 15.67 -11.86
N ASN A 612 -21.18 15.65 -11.98
CA ASN A 612 -22.08 16.51 -11.19
C ASN A 612 -22.32 16.06 -9.75
N MET A 613 -21.76 14.92 -9.33
CA MET A 613 -21.79 14.46 -7.94
C MET A 613 -20.57 14.93 -7.13
N TRP A 614 -19.53 15.43 -7.80
CA TRP A 614 -18.30 15.86 -7.17
C TRP A 614 -18.38 17.30 -6.68
N THR A 615 -17.92 17.52 -5.45
CA THR A 615 -17.79 18.83 -4.83
C THR A 615 -16.32 19.12 -4.57
N PRO A 616 -15.74 20.18 -5.15
CA PRO A 616 -14.34 20.53 -4.93
C PRO A 616 -14.12 21.06 -3.51
N ILE A 617 -13.00 20.68 -2.90
CA ILE A 617 -12.58 21.19 -1.59
C ILE A 617 -11.73 22.45 -1.80
N GLY A 618 -12.39 23.60 -1.87
CA GLY A 618 -11.72 24.89 -2.10
C GLY A 618 -10.82 24.84 -3.34
N ASN A 619 -9.54 25.18 -3.17
CA ASN A 619 -8.50 25.06 -4.21
C ASN A 619 -7.46 23.97 -3.88
N SER A 620 -7.84 22.96 -3.09
CA SER A 620 -6.91 21.90 -2.63
C SER A 620 -6.43 20.98 -3.75
N GLY A 621 -7.18 20.88 -4.87
CA GLY A 621 -6.91 19.88 -5.90
C GLY A 621 -7.59 18.53 -5.63
N TYR A 622 -8.48 18.45 -4.65
CA TYR A 622 -9.30 17.28 -4.37
C TYR A 622 -10.80 17.58 -4.45
N ASP A 623 -11.55 16.58 -4.86
CA ASP A 623 -13.01 16.56 -4.85
C ASP A 623 -13.53 15.45 -3.94
N VAL A 624 -14.74 15.64 -3.41
CA VAL A 624 -15.49 14.60 -2.70
C VAL A 624 -16.84 14.33 -3.34
N ALA A 625 -17.28 13.08 -3.30
CA ALA A 625 -18.62 12.66 -3.69
C ALA A 625 -19.20 11.74 -2.61
N THR A 626 -20.51 11.74 -2.46
CA THR A 626 -21.23 10.78 -1.60
C THR A 626 -22.12 9.95 -2.48
N ILE A 627 -21.94 8.64 -2.45
CA ILE A 627 -22.79 7.67 -3.14
C ILE A 627 -23.79 7.15 -2.12
N ASP A 628 -25.08 7.28 -2.41
CA ASP A 628 -26.15 6.69 -1.63
C ASP A 628 -26.37 5.25 -2.07
N MET A 629 -26.04 4.31 -1.19
CA MET A 629 -26.04 2.88 -1.48
C MET A 629 -27.44 2.26 -1.56
N HIS A 630 -28.50 3.02 -1.24
CA HIS A 630 -29.89 2.59 -1.42
C HIS A 630 -30.54 3.22 -2.65
N ASN A 631 -30.08 4.39 -3.09
CA ASN A 631 -30.82 5.23 -4.04
C ASN A 631 -30.08 5.58 -5.33
N ASP A 632 -28.74 5.54 -5.38
CA ASP A 632 -27.98 5.91 -6.57
C ASP A 632 -27.79 4.75 -7.54
N GLY A 633 -28.15 4.94 -8.81
CA GLY A 633 -27.92 3.96 -9.87
C GLY A 633 -28.56 2.59 -9.59
N ASN A 634 -27.75 1.52 -9.66
CA ASN A 634 -28.14 0.17 -9.27
C ASN A 634 -27.51 -0.25 -7.94
N CYS A 635 -27.11 0.71 -7.10
CA CYS A 635 -26.44 0.42 -5.83
C CYS A 635 -27.37 -0.23 -4.82
N SER A 636 -26.77 -1.07 -3.99
CA SER A 636 -27.42 -1.76 -2.89
C SER A 636 -26.43 -1.94 -1.74
N VAL A 637 -26.94 -1.96 -0.51
CA VAL A 637 -26.21 -2.41 0.68
C VAL A 637 -25.66 -3.84 0.53
N GLY A 638 -24.72 -4.20 1.39
CA GLY A 638 -23.97 -5.45 1.32
C GLY A 638 -22.56 -5.24 0.75
N ALA A 639 -22.06 -6.25 0.05
CA ALA A 639 -20.73 -6.22 -0.57
C ALA A 639 -20.70 -5.28 -1.78
N ASN A 640 -19.77 -4.33 -1.77
CA ASN A 640 -19.59 -3.33 -2.81
C ASN A 640 -18.12 -3.17 -3.18
N GLU A 641 -17.88 -2.54 -4.32
CA GLU A 641 -16.56 -2.33 -4.87
C GLU A 641 -16.41 -0.98 -5.55
N ALA A 642 -15.18 -0.45 -5.56
CA ALA A 642 -14.82 0.73 -6.33
C ALA A 642 -13.37 0.65 -6.82
N THR A 643 -13.12 1.15 -8.03
CA THR A 643 -11.81 1.13 -8.68
C THR A 643 -11.49 2.46 -9.38
N SER A 644 -10.21 2.72 -9.59
CA SER A 644 -9.72 3.85 -10.38
C SER A 644 -8.29 3.59 -10.87
N ASP A 645 -7.91 4.24 -11.98
CA ASP A 645 -6.51 4.26 -12.44
C ASP A 645 -5.61 5.13 -11.52
N GLU A 646 -6.21 6.07 -10.79
CA GLU A 646 -5.53 6.97 -9.85
C GLU A 646 -5.88 6.58 -8.40
N LYS A 647 -4.98 6.85 -7.45
CA LYS A 647 -5.26 6.61 -6.03
C LYS A 647 -6.40 7.50 -5.53
N PHE A 648 -7.35 6.93 -4.80
CA PHE A 648 -8.48 7.63 -4.19
C PHE A 648 -8.82 7.05 -2.81
N GLY A 649 -9.58 7.77 -1.99
CA GLY A 649 -9.97 7.35 -0.64
C GLY A 649 -11.46 7.03 -0.55
N ILE A 650 -11.83 6.15 0.38
CA ILE A 650 -13.24 5.81 0.69
C ILE A 650 -13.45 5.85 2.20
N ILE A 651 -14.54 6.50 2.63
CA ILE A 651 -15.13 6.32 3.96
C ILE A 651 -16.49 5.64 3.75
N VAL A 652 -16.68 4.51 4.42
CA VAL A 652 -17.94 3.78 4.39
C VAL A 652 -18.68 4.11 5.67
N SER A 653 -19.96 4.45 5.57
CA SER A 653 -20.76 4.83 6.73
C SER A 653 -22.22 4.47 6.53
N GLY A 654 -22.95 4.27 7.61
CA GLY A 654 -24.41 4.18 7.59
C GLY A 654 -25.03 4.90 8.78
N THR A 655 -26.28 5.31 8.61
CA THR A 655 -27.08 5.98 9.64
C THR A 655 -28.49 5.41 9.70
N GLY A 656 -29.08 5.51 10.87
CA GLY A 656 -30.49 5.29 11.11
C GLY A 656 -30.90 6.00 12.39
N ALA A 657 -32.16 5.81 12.80
CA ALA A 657 -32.67 6.44 14.01
C ALA A 657 -31.85 6.02 15.26
N ALA A 658 -31.06 6.95 15.80
CA ALA A 658 -30.16 6.79 16.95
C ALA A 658 -29.15 5.64 16.81
N ALA A 659 -28.66 5.38 15.59
CA ALA A 659 -27.63 4.39 15.32
C ALA A 659 -26.81 4.80 14.09
N SER A 660 -25.51 4.55 14.09
CA SER A 660 -24.62 4.81 12.95
C SER A 660 -23.46 3.82 12.94
N TYR A 661 -22.55 3.96 11.98
CA TYR A 661 -21.20 3.37 11.96
C TYR A 661 -20.37 4.10 10.91
N ALA A 662 -19.05 4.08 11.02
CA ALA A 662 -18.18 4.42 9.90
C ALA A 662 -16.79 3.78 10.02
N TYR A 663 -16.16 3.53 8.87
CA TYR A 663 -14.77 3.06 8.84
C TYR A 663 -14.09 3.47 7.53
N PRO A 664 -12.74 3.54 7.50
CA PRO A 664 -12.00 3.71 6.26
C PRO A 664 -12.15 2.49 5.35
N GLY A 665 -12.48 2.66 4.07
CA GLY A 665 -12.69 1.53 3.15
C GLY A 665 -11.42 0.70 2.88
N GLY A 666 -10.24 1.24 3.18
CA GLY A 666 -8.94 0.62 2.93
C GLY A 666 -7.83 1.67 2.76
N LEU A 667 -6.59 1.26 2.97
CA LEU A 667 -5.42 2.12 2.80
C LEU A 667 -4.15 1.30 2.53
N VAL A 668 -3.16 1.94 1.92
CA VAL A 668 -1.76 1.55 2.06
C VAL A 668 -1.31 1.95 3.48
N VAL A 669 -0.27 1.31 3.99
CA VAL A 669 0.28 1.51 5.34
C VAL A 669 1.81 1.62 5.22
N ASP A 670 2.27 2.31 4.18
CA ASP A 670 3.70 2.53 3.97
C ASP A 670 4.26 3.39 5.12
N PRO A 671 5.52 3.16 5.56
CA PRO A 671 6.17 3.96 6.59
C PRO A 671 6.57 5.34 6.04
N ILE A 672 5.58 6.25 5.94
CA ILE A 672 5.73 7.61 5.42
C ILE A 672 6.15 8.63 6.49
N ASN A 673 6.16 8.22 7.76
CA ASN A 673 6.76 8.93 8.90
C ASN A 673 7.96 8.13 9.46
N PRO A 674 9.19 8.36 8.98
CA PRO A 674 10.35 7.66 9.51
C PRO A 674 10.57 8.02 10.97
N LEU A 675 10.62 7.00 11.83
CA LEU A 675 10.92 7.12 13.25
C LEU A 675 12.44 7.05 13.46
N ASP A 676 12.98 7.91 14.33
CA ASP A 676 14.42 8.04 14.62
C ASP A 676 14.98 6.92 15.54
#